data_AF-A0A0K2RG10-F1
#
_entry.id   AF-A0A0K2RG10-F1
#
_cell.length_a   1.000
_cell.length_b   1.000
_cell.length_c   1.000
_cell.angle_alpha   90.00
_cell.angle_beta   90.00
_cell.angle_gamma   90.00
#
_symmetry.space_group_name_H-M   'P 1'
#
loop_
_entity.id
_entity.type
_entity.pdbx_description
1 polymer ?
#
loop_
_entity_poly.entity_id
_entity_poly.type
_entity_poly.pdbx_seq_one_letter_code
_entity_poly.pdbx_strand_id
1 'polypeptide(L)'
;MGRGPAGSQGRRICQRRPHGQLGPPGGPRQERLAEFKQTAEHVGIGIPVISAIRRSIIHTRDWAENLAYSHRTIDAAAELGCEVVSFGLHQAITAEQQKQLWFWTVEGYKDPAGDKEAWGKAVARLRELGEHAAEAGILLSLEMYEDTYLGTADSSVRLVQDIGLDNVGLNPDLGNLIRLHRPIEDWREMVAKTLPYSNYWHMKNYIRDEDVARDSYITMPAPMESGLINYREAFKLALSVGFQGILCTEHYGGDGLSVTASNQEYLRRQVLPKTENYVLGQSQVAQAGSSRPAGPAPPSQQPPSWLVSRTMTRIFDNPADFADDALDGFVAANRGYVARVDGGVVRSTEVPSGQVALVVGGGSGHYPAFAGLVGPGLATASACGNMFASPAAGQVYRVAKAANAGGGVLLSYGNYAGDVLHFGQAQLRLNAEGIETRTVTVTDDIASAPLDQIEKRRGIAGDLTVFKIAGAAAEAGLDLDAVERLAIKTNYRTRSLGVAFDGCTLPGASDPLFHVPAGQMSLGLGIHGEPGISEHKMPTASELAELLVSKLLNDKPDDAGNRVVAIVNGLGTVKYDELFLLFGKIEKLLGKAGLTVVEPECGELVTSLDMSGLSLTLLWLDEELEQYWAAPADTPAFRKGNLAPRPPRNLASVTAVDESDVEHPTAAAAELGRQAVAVLAQVRDVVVEHEEELGKLDAIAGDGDHGIGMRRGVEAAFSAAEAASGTSVGRVLTAAGAAWSERAGGTSGALWGSAIIAAGQALGNKAGYSGEDAAAAVTGFVDAITELGKAEPGDKTMVDALLPFRDAFLTEFDAGAPVDRALAAAAAAAESAAADTARLRPLKGRARPLAEKSLGHPDPGAVSFGLITARISQHIDAQLASPAGNGVQA
;
A
#
# COMPACT_ATOMS: atom_id res chain seq x y z
N MET A 1 63.91 -8.79 -36.00
CA MET A 1 63.06 -8.66 -37.21
C MET A 1 61.67 -8.27 -36.71
N GLY A 2 61.30 -7.01 -36.59
CA GLY A 2 61.36 -5.98 -37.62
C GLY A 2 60.03 -5.97 -38.38
N ARG A 3 59.05 -5.19 -37.89
CA ARG A 3 58.05 -4.46 -38.69
C ARG A 3 57.43 -3.38 -37.82
N GLY A 4 57.55 -2.15 -38.29
CA GLY A 4 57.25 -0.90 -37.60
C GLY A 4 55.75 -0.56 -37.50
N PRO A 5 55.44 0.65 -37.04
CA PRO A 5 54.11 1.03 -36.59
C PRO A 5 53.22 1.36 -37.79
N ALA A 6 52.10 0.66 -37.94
CA ALA A 6 50.95 1.13 -38.72
C ALA A 6 50.16 2.16 -37.89
N GLY A 7 50.85 3.21 -37.44
CA GLY A 7 50.22 4.43 -36.94
C GLY A 7 50.09 5.41 -38.10
N SER A 8 48.86 5.75 -38.50
CA SER A 8 48.46 7.13 -38.85
C SER A 8 47.19 7.31 -39.69
N GLN A 9 46.53 6.26 -40.21
CA GLN A 9 45.40 6.48 -41.14
C GLN A 9 43.97 6.22 -40.61
N GLY A 10 43.78 5.77 -39.36
CA GLY A 10 42.43 5.59 -38.78
C GLY A 10 41.94 6.69 -37.82
N ARG A 11 42.74 7.72 -37.54
CA ARG A 11 42.51 8.67 -36.42
C ARG A 11 41.82 9.99 -36.80
N ARG A 12 41.00 10.06 -37.86
CA ARG A 12 40.37 11.34 -38.28
C ARG A 12 39.00 11.16 -38.93
N ILE A 13 38.00 10.74 -38.17
CA ILE A 13 36.60 10.89 -38.62
C ILE A 13 35.80 11.88 -37.76
N CYS A 14 36.18 12.16 -36.49
CA CYS A 14 35.43 13.16 -35.69
C CYS A 14 36.18 14.43 -35.30
N GLN A 15 37.48 14.58 -35.60
CA GLN A 15 38.24 15.76 -35.16
C GLN A 15 39.33 16.15 -36.16
N ARG A 16 38.98 17.02 -37.13
CA ARG A 16 39.82 18.10 -37.70
C ARG A 16 39.12 18.72 -38.93
N ARG A 17 38.62 19.94 -38.77
CA ARG A 17 39.24 21.06 -39.51
C ARG A 17 39.76 22.09 -38.51
N PRO A 18 40.99 22.59 -38.71
CA PRO A 18 41.51 23.74 -37.99
C PRO A 18 40.79 25.01 -38.46
N HIS A 19 40.75 26.04 -37.61
CA HIS A 19 40.29 27.38 -37.96
C HIS A 19 40.70 27.79 -39.38
N GLY A 20 39.71 27.97 -40.24
CA GLY A 20 39.85 28.33 -41.64
C GLY A 20 38.48 28.57 -42.25
N GLN A 21 37.95 29.78 -42.06
CA GLN A 21 36.90 30.42 -42.86
C GLN A 21 35.53 29.71 -42.96
N LEU A 22 34.77 29.76 -41.88
CA LEU A 22 33.41 30.31 -41.92
C LEU A 22 33.41 31.43 -40.87
N GLY A 23 33.87 32.63 -41.26
CA GLY A 23 33.94 33.79 -40.37
C GLY A 23 32.55 34.37 -40.05
N PRO A 24 32.41 35.31 -39.10
CA PRO A 24 31.19 36.11 -38.98
C PRO A 24 31.26 37.30 -39.98
N PRO A 25 30.15 37.84 -40.51
CA PRO A 25 28.74 37.49 -40.34
C PRO A 25 28.11 36.90 -41.63
N GLY A 26 27.04 36.13 -41.46
CA GLY A 26 26.25 35.57 -42.55
C GLY A 26 26.11 34.08 -42.38
N GLY A 27 24.89 33.61 -42.07
CA GLY A 27 24.52 32.22 -42.32
C GLY A 27 24.76 31.89 -43.81
N PRO A 28 24.43 30.67 -44.27
CA PRO A 28 24.39 30.46 -45.71
C PRO A 28 23.48 31.57 -46.27
N ARG A 29 23.97 32.34 -47.26
CA ARG A 29 23.11 33.26 -48.03
C ARG A 29 21.82 32.50 -48.32
N GLN A 30 20.62 33.09 -48.18
CA GLN A 30 19.33 32.38 -48.33
C GLN A 30 19.33 31.40 -49.52
N GLU A 31 19.96 31.78 -50.64
CA GLU A 31 20.24 30.92 -51.80
C GLU A 31 20.85 29.54 -51.48
N ARG A 32 21.83 29.46 -50.57
CA ARG A 32 22.48 28.23 -50.12
C ARG A 32 21.64 27.39 -49.14
N LEU A 33 20.79 28.02 -48.33
CA LEU A 33 19.82 27.30 -47.49
C LEU A 33 18.75 26.66 -48.38
N ALA A 34 18.21 27.42 -49.33
CA ALA A 34 17.28 26.92 -50.33
C ALA A 34 17.89 25.80 -51.20
N GLU A 35 19.14 25.95 -51.67
CA GLU A 35 19.86 24.90 -52.41
C GLU A 35 20.04 23.64 -51.56
N PHE A 36 20.37 23.78 -50.28
CA PHE A 36 20.52 22.66 -49.36
C PHE A 36 19.19 21.94 -49.14
N LYS A 37 18.10 22.69 -48.91
CA LYS A 37 16.74 22.15 -48.78
C LYS A 37 16.33 21.38 -50.02
N GLN A 38 16.47 21.99 -51.19
CA GLN A 38 16.13 21.36 -52.47
C GLN A 38 16.96 20.09 -52.71
N THR A 39 18.25 20.12 -52.36
CA THR A 39 19.11 18.95 -52.49
C THR A 39 18.66 17.83 -51.56
N ALA A 40 18.35 18.14 -50.29
CA ALA A 40 17.87 17.17 -49.31
C ALA A 40 16.54 16.53 -49.74
N GLU A 41 15.59 17.34 -50.21
CA GLU A 41 14.31 16.88 -50.77
C GLU A 41 14.53 16.00 -52.01
N HIS A 42 15.43 16.38 -52.91
CA HIS A 42 15.74 15.61 -54.12
C HIS A 42 16.29 14.21 -53.81
N VAL A 43 17.09 14.07 -52.75
CA VAL A 43 17.63 12.77 -52.32
C VAL A 43 16.76 12.06 -51.28
N GLY A 44 15.59 12.61 -50.93
CA GLY A 44 14.64 12.02 -49.99
C GLY A 44 15.08 12.05 -48.51
N ILE A 45 15.90 13.02 -48.12
CA ILE A 45 16.36 13.21 -46.73
C ILE A 45 15.57 14.36 -46.10
N GLY A 46 14.85 14.07 -45.01
CA GLY A 46 14.20 15.08 -44.17
C GLY A 46 15.16 15.72 -43.18
N ILE A 47 14.88 16.97 -42.79
CA ILE A 47 15.65 17.73 -41.80
C ILE A 47 14.69 18.13 -40.66
N PRO A 48 14.32 17.19 -39.77
CA PRO A 48 13.28 17.45 -38.78
C PRO A 48 13.79 18.33 -37.62
N VAL A 49 15.10 18.35 -37.37
CA VAL A 49 15.72 19.04 -36.22
C VAL A 49 17.07 19.66 -36.60
N ILE A 50 17.38 20.82 -36.02
CA ILE A 50 18.73 21.39 -35.99
C ILE A 50 19.23 21.49 -34.55
N SER A 51 20.42 20.95 -34.28
CA SER A 51 21.09 21.08 -32.98
C SER A 51 22.23 22.09 -33.07
N ALA A 52 22.19 23.13 -32.23
CA ALA A 52 23.24 24.13 -32.11
C ALA A 52 23.92 24.00 -30.75
N ILE A 53 25.15 23.48 -30.80
CA ILE A 53 25.93 23.09 -29.63
C ILE A 53 27.16 23.97 -29.45
N ARG A 54 27.76 23.96 -28.25
CA ARG A 54 29.05 24.60 -27.92
C ARG A 54 29.08 26.14 -28.04
N ARG A 55 27.92 26.80 -28.15
CA ARG A 55 27.75 28.26 -28.21
C ARG A 55 26.76 28.74 -27.15
N SER A 56 27.12 28.52 -25.88
CA SER A 56 26.27 28.83 -24.74
C SER A 56 25.88 30.32 -24.66
N ILE A 57 24.58 30.60 -24.55
CA ILE A 57 24.05 31.96 -24.38
C ILE A 57 24.30 32.55 -22.99
N ILE A 58 24.89 31.78 -22.07
CA ILE A 58 25.33 32.26 -20.76
C ILE A 58 26.84 32.36 -20.65
N HIS A 59 27.56 32.19 -21.77
CA HIS A 59 29.01 32.39 -21.81
C HIS A 59 29.38 33.80 -21.34
N THR A 60 30.31 33.91 -20.39
CA THR A 60 30.58 35.16 -19.66
C THR A 60 30.98 36.34 -20.57
N ARG A 61 31.70 36.07 -21.67
CA ARG A 61 32.18 37.09 -22.62
C ARG A 61 31.30 37.21 -23.86
N ASP A 62 31.11 36.10 -24.56
CA ASP A 62 30.50 36.08 -25.90
C ASP A 62 28.98 35.79 -25.93
N TRP A 63 28.27 35.93 -24.80
CA TRP A 63 26.84 35.62 -24.73
C TRP A 63 25.98 36.33 -25.77
N ALA A 64 26.28 37.59 -26.10
CA ALA A 64 25.48 38.39 -27.02
C ALA A 64 25.63 37.90 -28.48
N GLU A 65 26.85 37.51 -28.87
CA GLU A 65 27.09 36.90 -30.17
C GLU A 65 26.44 35.52 -30.26
N ASN A 66 26.52 34.73 -29.18
CA ASN A 66 25.89 33.42 -29.11
C ASN A 66 24.35 33.51 -29.16
N LEU A 67 23.76 34.49 -28.48
CA LEU A 67 22.32 34.75 -28.55
C LEU A 67 21.89 35.13 -29.98
N ALA A 68 22.61 36.07 -30.61
CA ALA A 68 22.35 36.45 -32.00
C ALA A 68 22.54 35.27 -32.99
N TYR A 69 23.47 34.36 -32.70
CA TYR A 69 23.66 33.13 -33.45
C TYR A 69 22.46 32.19 -33.29
N SER A 70 21.93 32.04 -32.08
CA SER A 70 20.75 31.21 -31.81
C SER A 70 19.50 31.74 -32.51
N HIS A 71 19.25 33.05 -32.54
CA HIS A 71 18.16 33.63 -33.34
C HIS A 71 18.28 33.28 -34.83
N ARG A 72 19.45 33.49 -35.43
CA ARG A 72 19.68 33.11 -36.84
C ARG A 72 19.53 31.62 -37.10
N THR A 73 19.79 30.78 -36.09
CA THR A 73 19.62 29.33 -36.20
C THR A 73 18.13 28.96 -36.23
N ILE A 74 17.31 29.65 -35.43
CA ILE A 74 15.84 29.51 -35.46
C ILE A 74 15.31 29.92 -36.85
N ASP A 75 15.75 31.06 -37.39
CA ASP A 75 15.35 31.52 -38.73
C ASP A 75 15.70 30.50 -39.82
N ALA A 76 16.93 29.99 -39.78
CA ALA A 76 17.40 29.00 -40.74
C ALA A 76 16.64 27.67 -40.61
N ALA A 77 16.30 27.26 -39.38
CA ALA A 77 15.49 26.07 -39.13
C ALA A 77 14.08 26.21 -39.73
N ALA A 78 13.48 27.40 -39.61
CA ALA A 78 12.17 27.72 -40.20
C ALA A 78 12.22 27.58 -41.73
N GLU A 79 13.24 28.18 -42.35
CA GLU A 79 13.43 28.13 -43.81
C GLU A 79 13.62 26.69 -44.31
N LEU A 80 14.36 25.88 -43.56
CA LEU A 80 14.59 24.46 -43.84
C LEU A 80 13.37 23.57 -43.57
N GLY A 81 12.35 24.07 -42.87
CA GLY A 81 11.15 23.31 -42.50
C GLY A 81 11.38 22.34 -41.34
N CYS A 82 12.27 22.68 -40.41
CA CYS A 82 12.49 21.90 -39.20
C CYS A 82 11.32 22.09 -38.22
N GLU A 83 11.04 21.06 -37.43
CA GLU A 83 10.00 21.11 -36.38
C GLU A 83 10.59 21.52 -35.02
N VAL A 84 11.87 21.21 -34.78
CA VAL A 84 12.54 21.49 -33.50
C VAL A 84 13.91 22.11 -33.73
N VAL A 85 14.30 23.04 -32.85
CA VAL A 85 15.70 23.46 -32.66
C VAL A 85 16.16 23.07 -31.26
N SER A 86 17.30 22.38 -31.17
CA SER A 86 17.90 21.95 -29.90
C SER A 86 19.11 22.81 -29.56
N PHE A 87 19.14 23.41 -28.36
CA PHE A 87 20.29 24.15 -27.83
C PHE A 87 20.79 23.55 -26.52
N GLY A 88 22.11 23.59 -26.32
CA GLY A 88 22.74 23.25 -25.04
C GLY A 88 23.44 24.45 -24.40
N LEU A 89 23.64 24.39 -23.08
CA LEU A 89 24.40 25.41 -22.33
C LEU A 89 25.91 25.13 -22.25
N HIS A 90 26.36 24.03 -22.84
CA HIS A 90 27.76 23.63 -22.79
C HIS A 90 28.65 24.53 -23.66
N GLN A 91 29.85 24.84 -23.18
CA GLN A 91 30.81 25.72 -23.85
C GLN A 91 31.71 24.98 -24.84
N ALA A 92 32.48 25.76 -25.62
CA ALA A 92 33.50 25.24 -26.53
C ALA A 92 34.49 24.32 -25.79
N ILE A 93 34.92 23.25 -26.49
CA ILE A 93 35.85 22.25 -25.94
C ILE A 93 37.19 22.93 -25.65
N THR A 94 37.70 22.76 -24.42
CA THR A 94 38.97 23.35 -24.00
C THR A 94 40.17 22.73 -24.74
N ALA A 95 41.32 23.41 -24.73
CA ALA A 95 42.54 22.89 -25.34
C ALA A 95 42.98 21.54 -24.73
N GLU A 96 42.70 21.29 -23.44
CA GLU A 96 43.00 20.01 -22.80
C GLU A 96 42.02 18.91 -23.21
N GLN A 97 40.72 19.23 -23.26
CA GLN A 97 39.71 18.30 -23.75
C GLN A 97 39.95 17.89 -25.21
N GLN A 98 40.46 18.79 -26.06
CA GLN A 98 40.84 18.49 -27.46
C GLN A 98 42.01 17.50 -27.60
N LYS A 99 42.80 17.28 -26.55
CA LYS A 99 43.92 16.32 -26.56
C LYS A 99 43.48 14.89 -26.25
N GLN A 100 42.29 14.71 -25.68
CA GLN A 100 41.78 13.41 -25.26
C GLN A 100 41.00 12.73 -26.38
N LEU A 101 41.04 11.39 -26.42
CA LEU A 101 40.17 10.61 -27.30
C LEU A 101 38.70 10.83 -26.93
N TRP A 102 38.42 10.74 -25.64
CA TRP A 102 37.12 10.99 -25.04
C TRP A 102 37.21 12.30 -24.27
N PHE A 103 36.75 13.39 -24.88
CA PHE A 103 36.96 14.74 -24.33
C PHE A 103 36.35 14.92 -22.92
N TRP A 104 35.35 14.11 -22.54
CA TRP A 104 34.68 14.13 -21.24
C TRP A 104 35.47 13.43 -20.11
N THR A 105 36.62 12.82 -20.41
CA THR A 105 37.47 12.19 -19.38
C THR A 105 38.37 13.19 -18.66
N VAL A 106 38.30 14.46 -19.04
CA VAL A 106 38.99 15.57 -18.35
C VAL A 106 37.98 16.67 -18.08
N GLU A 107 38.23 17.42 -17.01
CA GLU A 107 37.33 18.44 -16.52
C GLU A 107 37.06 19.53 -17.57
N GLY A 108 35.78 19.86 -17.73
CA GLY A 108 35.28 20.89 -18.62
C GLY A 108 34.87 22.16 -17.89
N TYR A 109 34.18 23.03 -18.62
CA TYR A 109 33.51 24.19 -18.02
C TYR A 109 32.33 23.74 -17.15
N LYS A 110 32.10 24.44 -16.03
CA LYS A 110 30.93 24.25 -15.16
C LYS A 110 30.14 25.54 -15.01
N ASP A 111 28.83 25.46 -15.13
CA ASP A 111 27.96 26.60 -14.84
C ASP A 111 28.07 26.97 -13.35
N PRO A 112 27.97 28.28 -13.00
CA PRO A 112 28.11 28.71 -11.62
C PRO A 112 26.93 28.24 -10.77
N ALA A 113 27.17 27.22 -9.94
CA ALA A 113 26.18 26.66 -9.03
C ALA A 113 25.77 27.66 -7.94
N GLY A 114 24.46 27.81 -7.72
CA GLY A 114 23.92 28.69 -6.68
C GLY A 114 23.89 30.19 -7.02
N ASP A 115 24.36 30.59 -8.20
CA ASP A 115 24.30 31.98 -8.67
C ASP A 115 22.92 32.31 -9.25
N LYS A 116 22.11 33.00 -8.44
CA LYS A 116 20.76 33.43 -8.83
C LYS A 116 20.75 34.42 -9.99
N GLU A 117 21.78 35.26 -10.13
CA GLU A 117 21.85 36.25 -11.20
C GLU A 117 22.18 35.57 -12.53
N ALA A 118 23.14 34.65 -12.53
CA ALA A 118 23.48 33.86 -13.71
C ALA A 118 22.31 32.97 -14.17
N TRP A 119 21.61 32.32 -13.22
CA TRP A 119 20.37 31.59 -13.51
C TRP A 119 19.29 32.48 -14.13
N GLY A 120 19.04 33.66 -13.55
CA GLY A 120 18.06 34.62 -14.08
C GLY A 120 18.39 35.07 -15.50
N LYS A 121 19.68 35.26 -15.83
CA LYS A 121 20.13 35.53 -17.20
C LYS A 121 19.91 34.36 -18.14
N ALA A 122 20.12 33.12 -17.68
CA ALA A 122 19.83 31.92 -18.47
C ALA A 122 18.35 31.85 -18.84
N VAL A 123 17.48 31.97 -17.84
CA VAL A 123 16.02 31.95 -18.01
C VAL A 123 15.57 33.05 -18.97
N ALA A 124 16.00 34.31 -18.76
CA ALA A 124 15.56 35.43 -19.58
C ALA A 124 15.93 35.25 -21.06
N ARG A 125 17.16 34.82 -21.35
CA ARG A 125 17.65 34.65 -22.72
C ARG A 125 17.08 33.41 -23.41
N LEU A 126 16.85 32.32 -22.66
CA LEU A 126 16.17 31.14 -23.20
C LEU A 126 14.69 31.42 -23.46
N ARG A 127 14.04 32.25 -22.63
CA ARG A 127 12.67 32.72 -22.87
C ARG A 127 12.59 33.57 -24.13
N GLU A 128 13.51 34.50 -24.33
CA GLU A 128 13.62 35.30 -25.58
C GLU A 128 13.75 34.41 -26.82
N LEU A 129 14.58 33.35 -26.76
CA LEU A 129 14.68 32.37 -27.85
C LEU A 129 13.42 31.54 -28.02
N GLY A 130 12.73 31.20 -26.93
CA GLY A 130 11.46 30.47 -26.96
C GLY A 130 10.34 31.29 -27.62
N GLU A 131 10.25 32.58 -27.31
CA GLU A 131 9.32 33.52 -27.95
C GLU A 131 9.60 33.63 -29.45
N HIS A 132 10.86 33.78 -29.85
CA HIS A 132 11.24 33.81 -31.27
C HIS A 132 10.94 32.48 -31.99
N ALA A 133 11.19 31.34 -31.34
CA ALA A 133 10.86 30.03 -31.90
C ALA A 133 9.34 29.87 -32.09
N ALA A 134 8.53 30.36 -31.16
CA ALA A 134 7.08 30.35 -31.29
C ALA A 134 6.60 31.20 -32.48
N GLU A 135 7.16 32.39 -32.67
CA GLU A 135 6.87 33.26 -33.83
C GLU A 135 7.26 32.58 -35.16
N ALA A 136 8.36 31.84 -35.17
CA ALA A 136 8.82 31.07 -36.32
C ALA A 136 8.06 29.75 -36.55
N GLY A 137 7.18 29.35 -35.63
CA GLY A 137 6.42 28.10 -35.70
C GLY A 137 7.23 26.84 -35.39
N ILE A 138 8.27 26.95 -34.56
CA ILE A 138 9.21 25.89 -34.23
C ILE A 138 9.23 25.63 -32.71
N LEU A 139 9.45 24.38 -32.32
CA LEU A 139 9.67 24.01 -30.93
C LEU A 139 11.13 24.22 -30.52
N LEU A 140 11.34 24.74 -29.32
CA LEU A 140 12.66 24.85 -28.72
C LEU A 140 12.89 23.65 -27.80
N SER A 141 14.07 23.03 -27.88
CA SER A 141 14.45 21.94 -26.99
C SER A 141 15.79 22.21 -26.31
N LEU A 142 15.88 21.94 -25.01
CA LEU A 142 17.07 22.18 -24.19
C LEU A 142 17.83 20.89 -23.94
N GLU A 143 19.03 20.78 -24.51
CA GLU A 143 19.88 19.60 -24.45
C GLU A 143 20.56 19.45 -23.11
N MET A 144 20.25 18.34 -22.43
CA MET A 144 20.90 17.94 -21.19
C MET A 144 22.37 17.62 -21.40
N TYR A 145 23.23 18.23 -20.57
CA TYR A 145 24.67 18.14 -20.74
C TYR A 145 25.40 18.33 -19.40
N GLU A 146 26.45 17.53 -19.18
CA GLU A 146 27.18 17.49 -17.91
C GLU A 146 27.68 18.87 -17.45
N ASP A 147 27.68 19.10 -16.14
CA ASP A 147 28.21 20.31 -15.49
C ASP A 147 27.54 21.65 -15.89
N THR A 148 26.41 21.61 -16.61
CA THR A 148 25.60 22.81 -16.91
C THR A 148 24.38 22.91 -16.00
N TYR A 149 23.60 24.00 -16.11
CA TYR A 149 22.25 24.08 -15.52
C TYR A 149 21.28 23.03 -16.08
N LEU A 150 21.65 22.36 -17.18
CA LEU A 150 20.96 21.20 -17.74
C LEU A 150 21.70 19.87 -17.41
N GLY A 151 22.51 19.86 -16.36
CA GLY A 151 23.38 18.74 -15.98
C GLY A 151 22.78 17.76 -14.96
N THR A 152 21.60 18.07 -14.42
CA THR A 152 20.81 17.19 -13.53
C THR A 152 19.34 17.22 -13.94
N ALA A 153 18.58 16.17 -13.61
CA ALA A 153 17.16 16.12 -13.99
C ALA A 153 16.35 17.25 -13.34
N ASP A 154 16.54 17.46 -12.03
CA ASP A 154 15.81 18.49 -11.26
C ASP A 154 16.13 19.91 -11.75
N SER A 155 17.42 20.20 -12.03
CA SER A 155 17.81 21.52 -12.54
C SER A 155 17.25 21.75 -13.94
N SER A 156 17.21 20.72 -14.79
CA SER A 156 16.70 20.83 -16.16
C SER A 156 15.19 21.11 -16.18
N VAL A 157 14.42 20.35 -15.38
CA VAL A 157 12.97 20.56 -15.24
C VAL A 157 12.67 21.95 -14.69
N ARG A 158 13.40 22.36 -13.64
CA ARG A 158 13.27 23.69 -13.06
C ARG A 158 13.56 24.79 -14.09
N LEU A 159 14.56 24.62 -14.94
CA LEU A 159 14.90 25.62 -15.95
C LEU A 159 13.76 25.80 -16.97
N VAL A 160 13.14 24.71 -17.42
CA VAL A 160 11.96 24.76 -18.31
C VAL A 160 10.76 25.42 -17.62
N GLN A 161 10.48 25.05 -16.37
CA GLN A 161 9.41 25.64 -15.58
C GLN A 161 9.62 27.15 -15.37
N ASP A 162 10.85 27.57 -15.05
CA ASP A 162 11.20 28.97 -14.87
C ASP A 162 11.12 29.76 -16.20
N ILE A 163 11.37 29.13 -17.36
CA ILE A 163 11.14 29.74 -18.68
C ILE A 163 9.65 29.95 -18.91
N GLY A 164 8.81 28.94 -18.63
CA GLY A 164 7.35 29.07 -18.59
C GLY A 164 6.68 29.22 -19.96
N LEU A 165 7.23 28.62 -21.01
CA LEU A 165 6.67 28.62 -22.37
C LEU A 165 6.40 27.19 -22.83
N ASP A 166 5.17 26.91 -23.29
CA ASP A 166 4.75 25.56 -23.70
C ASP A 166 5.54 25.02 -24.90
N ASN A 167 6.07 25.88 -25.78
CA ASN A 167 6.88 25.48 -26.93
C ASN A 167 8.35 25.19 -26.59
N VAL A 168 8.75 25.36 -25.32
CA VAL A 168 10.10 25.09 -24.83
C VAL A 168 10.10 23.83 -23.99
N GLY A 169 10.78 22.78 -24.47
CA GLY A 169 10.91 21.49 -23.79
C GLY A 169 12.35 21.06 -23.58
N LEU A 170 12.51 19.85 -23.08
CA LEU A 170 13.80 19.19 -22.86
C LEU A 170 14.15 18.24 -24.01
N ASN A 171 15.46 18.13 -24.21
CA ASN A 171 16.11 17.05 -24.92
C ASN A 171 16.94 16.25 -23.89
N PRO A 172 16.38 15.16 -23.35
CA PRO A 172 17.01 14.40 -22.27
C PRO A 172 18.10 13.49 -22.82
N ASP A 173 19.22 14.09 -23.22
CA ASP A 173 20.40 13.39 -23.70
C ASP A 173 21.19 12.73 -22.55
N LEU A 174 20.55 11.74 -21.91
CA LEU A 174 21.03 11.11 -20.69
C LEU A 174 22.38 10.40 -20.87
N GLY A 175 22.74 10.05 -22.10
CA GLY A 175 24.06 9.47 -22.39
C GLY A 175 25.20 10.42 -22.04
N ASN A 176 25.00 11.74 -22.10
CA ASN A 176 26.00 12.73 -21.68
C ASN A 176 26.27 12.66 -20.16
N LEU A 177 25.27 12.26 -19.37
CA LEU A 177 25.38 12.10 -17.93
C LEU A 177 25.89 10.71 -17.54
N ILE A 178 25.42 9.66 -18.23
CA ILE A 178 25.80 8.27 -17.89
C ILE A 178 27.28 7.98 -18.11
N ARG A 179 27.90 8.62 -19.12
CA ARG A 179 29.32 8.43 -19.47
C ARG A 179 30.31 8.98 -18.43
N LEU A 180 29.84 9.69 -17.41
CA LEU A 180 30.70 10.41 -16.47
C LEU A 180 31.39 9.44 -15.50
N HIS A 181 32.69 9.59 -15.29
CA HIS A 181 33.46 8.72 -14.38
C HIS A 181 33.38 9.17 -12.92
N ARG A 182 32.15 9.35 -12.43
CA ARG A 182 31.77 9.78 -11.08
C ARG A 182 30.36 9.25 -10.78
N PRO A 183 29.85 9.36 -9.54
CA PRO A 183 28.44 9.06 -9.26
C PRO A 183 27.49 9.84 -10.17
N ILE A 184 26.39 9.21 -10.57
CA ILE A 184 25.35 9.78 -11.42
C ILE A 184 23.98 9.56 -10.78
N GLU A 185 22.98 10.35 -11.18
CA GLU A 185 21.57 10.06 -10.86
C GLU A 185 21.16 8.72 -11.49
N ASP A 186 20.20 8.02 -10.87
CA ASP A 186 19.62 6.82 -11.48
C ASP A 186 18.91 7.20 -12.78
N TRP A 187 19.16 6.42 -13.85
CA TRP A 187 18.64 6.74 -15.17
C TRP A 187 17.12 6.73 -15.21
N ARG A 188 16.46 5.90 -14.39
CA ARG A 188 15.00 5.83 -14.31
C ARG A 188 14.42 7.08 -13.70
N GLU A 189 15.05 7.60 -12.65
CA GLU A 189 14.66 8.89 -12.05
C GLU A 189 14.85 10.03 -13.05
N MET A 190 15.99 10.05 -13.76
CA MET A 190 16.23 11.05 -14.80
C MET A 190 15.14 11.01 -15.88
N VAL A 191 14.80 9.83 -16.39
CA VAL A 191 13.74 9.63 -17.39
C VAL A 191 12.37 10.06 -16.83
N ALA A 192 12.01 9.66 -15.60
CA ALA A 192 10.74 10.00 -14.94
C ALA A 192 10.53 11.50 -14.76
N LYS A 193 11.59 12.21 -14.35
CA LYS A 193 11.53 13.66 -14.13
C LYS A 193 11.48 14.43 -15.46
N THR A 194 12.26 14.01 -16.45
CA THR A 194 12.49 14.82 -17.66
C THR A 194 11.48 14.59 -18.77
N LEU A 195 10.99 13.36 -18.97
CA LEU A 195 10.10 13.03 -20.08
C LEU A 195 8.77 13.81 -20.13
N PRO A 196 8.09 14.13 -19.01
CA PRO A 196 6.88 14.96 -19.05
C PRO A 196 7.11 16.33 -19.70
N TYR A 197 8.33 16.86 -19.59
CA TYR A 197 8.76 18.16 -20.10
C TYR A 197 9.60 18.05 -21.37
N SER A 198 9.67 16.88 -22.01
CA SER A 198 10.51 16.65 -23.20
C SER A 198 9.70 16.75 -24.49
N ASN A 199 10.32 17.29 -25.55
CA ASN A 199 9.71 17.43 -26.89
C ASN A 199 10.62 16.94 -28.03
N TYR A 200 11.84 16.51 -27.70
CA TYR A 200 12.83 15.92 -28.60
C TYR A 200 13.74 15.00 -27.78
N TRP A 201 14.34 13.96 -28.37
CA TRP A 201 15.19 13.04 -27.60
C TRP A 201 16.41 12.54 -28.38
N HIS A 202 17.60 12.98 -27.99
CA HIS A 202 18.87 12.31 -28.31
C HIS A 202 19.03 11.04 -27.48
N MET A 203 19.23 9.92 -28.16
CA MET A 203 19.26 8.59 -27.57
C MET A 203 20.59 7.91 -27.86
N LYS A 204 21.35 7.65 -26.80
CA LYS A 204 22.57 6.82 -26.84
C LYS A 204 22.70 6.02 -25.56
N ASN A 205 23.59 5.03 -25.52
CA ASN A 205 23.72 4.16 -24.35
C ASN A 205 25.18 3.80 -24.08
N TYR A 206 25.44 3.38 -22.85
CA TYR A 206 26.78 3.00 -22.37
C TYR A 206 26.67 1.75 -21.48
N ILE A 207 27.64 0.87 -21.55
CA ILE A 207 27.92 -0.07 -20.46
C ILE A 207 28.64 0.73 -19.37
N ARG A 208 28.25 0.49 -18.12
CA ARG A 208 28.78 1.18 -16.96
C ARG A 208 29.06 0.16 -15.86
N ASP A 209 30.28 0.20 -15.33
CA ASP A 209 30.73 -0.61 -14.20
C ASP A 209 31.19 0.32 -13.08
N GLU A 210 30.78 0.00 -11.86
CA GLU A 210 30.92 0.87 -10.69
C GLU A 210 31.40 0.07 -9.48
N ASP A 211 32.54 0.48 -8.92
CA ASP A 211 33.01 0.03 -7.61
C ASP A 211 33.05 1.25 -6.68
N VAL A 212 31.88 1.52 -6.08
CA VAL A 212 31.65 2.67 -5.20
C VAL A 212 32.58 2.64 -3.99
N ALA A 213 32.92 1.45 -3.48
CA ALA A 213 33.84 1.30 -2.35
C ALA A 213 35.27 1.74 -2.68
N ARG A 214 35.65 1.71 -3.96
CA ARG A 214 36.96 2.15 -4.47
C ARG A 214 36.92 3.47 -5.23
N ASP A 215 35.78 4.15 -5.27
CA ASP A 215 35.53 5.36 -6.05
C ASP A 215 35.95 5.20 -7.53
N SER A 216 35.63 4.04 -8.11
CA SER A 216 36.03 3.66 -9.47
C SER A 216 34.81 3.50 -10.37
N TYR A 217 34.79 4.27 -11.48
CA TYR A 217 33.69 4.26 -12.45
C TYR A 217 34.26 4.13 -13.85
N ILE A 218 33.80 3.12 -14.60
CA ILE A 218 34.25 2.86 -15.96
C ILE A 218 33.03 2.83 -16.87
N THR A 219 33.10 3.54 -18.00
CA THR A 219 32.05 3.50 -19.01
C THR A 219 32.59 3.21 -20.40
N MET A 220 31.78 2.54 -21.21
CA MET A 220 32.08 2.23 -22.61
C MET A 220 30.82 2.43 -23.45
N PRO A 221 30.88 3.08 -24.62
CA PRO A 221 29.72 3.19 -25.49
C PRO A 221 29.13 1.82 -25.83
N ALA A 222 27.81 1.72 -25.84
CA ALA A 222 27.10 0.47 -26.10
C ALA A 222 25.93 0.68 -27.08
N PRO A 223 25.58 -0.35 -27.88
CA PRO A 223 24.29 -0.37 -28.55
C PRO A 223 23.14 -0.15 -27.56
N MET A 224 22.06 0.48 -28.01
CA MET A 224 20.90 0.79 -27.16
C MET A 224 20.27 -0.45 -26.53
N GLU A 225 20.34 -1.60 -27.21
CA GLU A 225 19.80 -2.88 -26.74
C GLU A 225 20.54 -3.44 -25.51
N SER A 226 21.83 -3.12 -25.35
CA SER A 226 22.72 -3.77 -24.37
C SER A 226 23.41 -2.82 -23.39
N GLY A 227 23.07 -1.53 -23.39
CA GLY A 227 23.61 -0.57 -22.43
C GLY A 227 22.77 -0.42 -21.17
N LEU A 228 23.18 0.49 -20.28
CA LEU A 228 22.59 0.74 -18.98
C LEU A 228 21.11 1.17 -19.04
N ILE A 229 20.76 2.09 -19.95
CA ILE A 229 19.37 2.54 -20.11
C ILE A 229 18.56 1.43 -20.76
N ASN A 230 17.51 0.98 -20.07
CA ASN A 230 16.53 0.07 -20.67
C ASN A 230 15.48 0.87 -21.45
N TYR A 231 15.70 1.08 -22.74
CA TYR A 231 14.77 1.87 -23.57
C TYR A 231 13.38 1.23 -23.74
N ARG A 232 13.21 -0.09 -23.54
CA ARG A 232 11.86 -0.69 -23.50
C ARG A 232 11.04 -0.18 -22.32
N GLU A 233 11.71 0.01 -21.19
CA GLU A 233 11.12 0.56 -19.96
C GLU A 233 10.92 2.07 -20.10
N ALA A 234 11.93 2.79 -20.59
CA ALA A 234 11.86 4.24 -20.77
C ALA A 234 10.71 4.68 -21.72
N PHE A 235 10.43 3.92 -22.78
CA PHE A 235 9.32 4.24 -23.68
C PHE A 235 7.94 3.93 -23.12
N LYS A 236 7.78 2.99 -22.18
CA LYS A 236 6.49 2.81 -21.49
C LYS A 236 6.08 4.09 -20.77
N LEU A 237 7.06 4.72 -20.11
CA LEU A 237 6.87 6.00 -19.46
C LEU A 237 6.65 7.14 -20.46
N ALA A 238 7.46 7.21 -21.52
CA ALA A 238 7.32 8.22 -22.57
C ALA A 238 5.88 8.26 -23.12
N LEU A 239 5.32 7.08 -23.41
CA LEU A 239 3.93 6.98 -23.87
C LEU A 239 2.93 7.39 -22.79
N SER A 240 3.13 6.98 -21.53
CA SER A 240 2.21 7.32 -20.43
C SER A 240 2.20 8.81 -20.08
N VAL A 241 3.25 9.56 -20.42
CA VAL A 241 3.33 11.03 -20.23
C VAL A 241 3.12 11.81 -21.52
N GLY A 242 2.64 11.15 -22.58
CA GLY A 242 2.26 11.82 -23.82
C GLY A 242 3.41 12.33 -24.69
N PHE A 243 4.63 11.82 -24.50
CA PHE A 243 5.77 12.16 -25.35
C PHE A 243 5.56 11.64 -26.78
N GLN A 244 5.71 12.53 -27.75
CA GLN A 244 5.58 12.27 -29.18
C GLN A 244 6.71 12.92 -29.99
N GLY A 245 7.76 13.40 -29.29
CA GLY A 245 8.87 14.12 -29.90
C GLY A 245 9.72 13.27 -30.85
N ILE A 246 10.50 13.97 -31.68
CA ILE A 246 11.43 13.34 -32.63
C ILE A 246 12.52 12.58 -31.87
N LEU A 247 12.87 11.38 -32.35
CA LEU A 247 13.93 10.54 -31.79
C LEU A 247 15.18 10.60 -32.66
N CYS A 248 16.32 10.91 -32.05
CA CYS A 248 17.61 10.93 -32.73
C CYS A 248 18.55 9.92 -32.08
N THR A 249 18.89 8.86 -32.82
CA THR A 249 19.84 7.83 -32.36
C THR A 249 21.28 8.28 -32.60
N GLU A 250 22.12 8.17 -31.58
CA GLU A 250 23.54 8.50 -31.65
C GLU A 250 24.38 7.35 -31.03
N HIS A 251 25.61 7.16 -31.52
CA HIS A 251 26.56 6.25 -30.92
C HIS A 251 28.00 6.76 -31.03
N TYR A 252 28.74 6.70 -29.92
CA TYR A 252 30.16 7.05 -29.86
C TYR A 252 31.02 5.79 -30.02
N GLY A 253 32.14 5.85 -30.75
CA GLY A 253 33.01 4.70 -30.96
C GLY A 253 33.34 4.49 -32.42
N GLY A 254 33.90 3.31 -32.75
CA GLY A 254 34.39 2.98 -34.08
C GLY A 254 33.30 3.07 -35.16
N ASP A 255 32.59 1.97 -35.42
CA ASP A 255 31.55 1.92 -36.44
C ASP A 255 30.23 2.55 -35.95
N GLY A 256 30.26 3.87 -35.70
CA GLY A 256 29.12 4.61 -35.17
C GLY A 256 27.90 4.61 -36.08
N LEU A 257 28.09 4.60 -37.41
CA LEU A 257 26.98 4.61 -38.38
C LEU A 257 26.22 3.28 -38.37
N SER A 258 26.90 2.14 -38.41
CA SER A 258 26.22 0.84 -38.37
C SER A 258 25.52 0.62 -37.02
N VAL A 259 26.12 1.03 -35.90
CA VAL A 259 25.47 0.92 -34.58
C VAL A 259 24.25 1.84 -34.50
N THR A 260 24.33 3.05 -35.06
CA THR A 260 23.18 3.97 -35.13
C THR A 260 22.03 3.40 -35.96
N ALA A 261 22.34 2.74 -37.08
CA ALA A 261 21.35 2.02 -37.88
C ALA A 261 20.73 0.85 -37.11
N SER A 262 21.54 0.05 -36.41
CA SER A 262 21.05 -1.04 -35.54
C SER A 262 20.18 -0.53 -34.39
N ASN A 263 20.53 0.60 -33.79
CA ASN A 263 19.75 1.25 -32.73
C ASN A 263 18.39 1.73 -33.25
N GLN A 264 18.35 2.30 -34.45
CA GLN A 264 17.09 2.68 -35.10
C GLN A 264 16.22 1.45 -35.34
N GLU A 265 16.80 0.35 -35.82
CA GLU A 265 16.06 -0.89 -36.08
C GLU A 265 15.54 -1.51 -34.78
N TYR A 266 16.34 -1.51 -33.72
CA TYR A 266 15.96 -1.93 -32.38
C TYR A 266 14.75 -1.15 -31.88
N LEU A 267 14.78 0.19 -31.99
CA LEU A 267 13.64 1.02 -31.59
C LEU A 267 12.38 0.64 -32.36
N ARG A 268 12.45 0.58 -33.70
CA ARG A 268 11.30 0.28 -34.57
C ARG A 268 10.74 -1.14 -34.38
N ARG A 269 11.60 -2.14 -34.16
CA ARG A 269 11.18 -3.54 -34.09
C ARG A 269 10.80 -4.01 -32.70
N GLN A 270 11.42 -3.47 -31.66
CA GLN A 270 11.37 -4.05 -30.31
C GLN A 270 10.87 -3.08 -29.23
N VAL A 271 10.89 -1.78 -29.47
CA VAL A 271 10.57 -0.78 -28.44
C VAL A 271 9.29 -0.02 -28.75
N LEU A 272 9.20 0.56 -29.94
CA LEU A 272 8.07 1.41 -30.32
C LEU A 272 6.80 0.58 -30.58
N PRO A 273 5.61 1.10 -30.26
CA PRO A 273 4.34 0.43 -30.53
C PRO A 273 4.19 0.09 -32.02
N LYS A 274 3.71 -1.12 -32.32
CA LYS A 274 3.45 -1.58 -33.71
C LYS A 274 1.99 -1.43 -34.15
N THR A 275 1.10 -1.13 -33.21
CA THR A 275 -0.34 -1.01 -33.43
C THR A 275 -0.80 0.32 -32.85
N GLU A 276 -1.87 0.88 -33.40
CA GLU A 276 -2.43 2.16 -32.96
C GLU A 276 -3.22 2.06 -31.63
N ASN A 277 -3.34 0.85 -31.05
CA ASN A 277 -4.15 0.58 -29.86
C ASN A 277 -3.45 0.92 -28.52
N TYR A 278 -2.47 1.83 -28.52
CA TYR A 278 -1.83 2.28 -27.28
C TYR A 278 -2.49 3.56 -26.77
N VAL A 279 -2.63 3.67 -25.45
CA VAL A 279 -3.14 4.89 -24.81
C VAL A 279 -1.97 5.84 -24.59
N LEU A 280 -2.09 7.03 -25.18
CA LEU A 280 -1.13 8.10 -25.01
C LEU A 280 -1.58 9.01 -23.85
N GLY A 281 -0.65 9.34 -22.95
CA GLY A 281 -0.86 10.33 -21.90
C GLY A 281 -0.87 11.78 -22.41
N GLN A 282 -0.62 12.72 -21.50
CA GLN A 282 -0.58 14.16 -21.80
C GLN A 282 0.77 14.77 -21.42
N SER A 283 1.46 15.35 -22.40
CA SER A 283 2.74 16.04 -22.18
C SER A 283 2.52 17.43 -21.58
N GLN A 284 3.50 17.90 -20.80
CA GLN A 284 3.53 19.23 -20.20
C GLN A 284 4.06 20.29 -21.17
N VAL A 285 4.63 19.89 -22.30
CA VAL A 285 5.16 20.80 -23.33
C VAL A 285 4.62 20.38 -24.71
N ALA A 286 4.59 21.33 -25.63
CA ALA A 286 4.16 21.11 -27.00
C ALA A 286 5.01 20.04 -27.68
N GLN A 287 4.34 19.15 -28.42
CA GLN A 287 4.95 18.04 -29.15
C GLN A 287 4.87 18.30 -30.65
N ALA A 288 5.92 17.92 -31.38
CA ALA A 288 5.98 18.00 -32.84
C ALA A 288 4.83 17.19 -33.49
N GLY A 289 4.16 17.74 -34.49
CA GLY A 289 3.05 17.08 -35.21
C GLY A 289 1.70 16.94 -34.47
N SER A 290 1.55 17.44 -33.24
CA SER A 290 0.29 17.36 -32.47
C SER A 290 -0.60 18.59 -32.67
N SER A 291 -1.91 18.39 -32.94
CA SER A 291 -2.92 19.45 -32.94
C SER A 291 -3.58 19.68 -31.57
N ARG A 292 -3.17 18.93 -30.53
CA ARG A 292 -3.68 19.07 -29.16
C ARG A 292 -2.87 20.14 -28.41
N PRO A 293 -3.50 21.13 -27.76
CA PRO A 293 -2.79 22.10 -26.94
C PRO A 293 -2.11 21.43 -25.75
N ALA A 294 -0.96 21.94 -25.33
CA ALA A 294 -0.41 21.65 -24.01
C ALA A 294 -1.47 22.02 -22.95
N GLY A 295 -1.61 21.21 -21.91
CA GLY A 295 -2.63 21.44 -20.88
C GLY A 295 -2.02 21.35 -19.49
N PRO A 296 -2.58 22.07 -18.50
CA PRO A 296 -2.11 21.99 -17.13
C PRO A 296 -2.30 20.57 -16.60
N ALA A 297 -1.34 20.10 -15.80
CA ALA A 297 -1.43 18.81 -15.14
C ALA A 297 -2.77 18.68 -14.38
N PRO A 298 -3.54 17.58 -14.55
CA PRO A 298 -4.48 17.20 -13.52
C PRO A 298 -3.68 16.96 -12.22
N PRO A 299 -4.25 17.30 -11.04
CA PRO A 299 -3.55 17.07 -9.79
C PRO A 299 -3.22 15.58 -9.69
N SER A 300 -1.95 15.27 -9.38
CA SER A 300 -1.36 13.94 -9.18
C SER A 300 -1.14 13.02 -10.40
N GLN A 301 -0.35 13.45 -11.39
CA GLN A 301 0.45 12.45 -12.13
C GLN A 301 1.81 12.28 -11.45
N GLN A 302 1.82 11.43 -10.42
CA GLN A 302 3.05 10.77 -9.98
C GLN A 302 3.64 9.96 -11.16
N PRO A 303 4.97 9.77 -11.23
CA PRO A 303 5.53 8.81 -12.18
C PRO A 303 4.81 7.46 -12.00
N PRO A 304 4.52 6.74 -13.09
CA PRO A 304 3.72 5.53 -13.03
C PRO A 304 4.32 4.53 -12.03
N SER A 305 3.45 3.94 -11.21
CA SER A 305 3.74 3.23 -9.96
C SER A 305 4.77 2.09 -10.05
N TRP A 306 5.14 1.66 -11.26
CA TRP A 306 6.15 0.64 -11.51
C TRP A 306 7.61 1.15 -11.48
N LEU A 307 7.84 2.46 -11.40
CA LEU A 307 9.18 3.09 -11.47
C LEU A 307 9.85 3.28 -10.12
N VAL A 308 9.09 3.31 -9.02
CA VAL A 308 9.63 3.24 -7.68
C VAL A 308 9.87 1.76 -7.40
N SER A 309 11.10 1.37 -7.08
CA SER A 309 11.39 0.04 -6.52
C SER A 309 10.72 -0.07 -5.16
N ARG A 310 9.41 -0.30 -5.18
CA ARG A 310 8.59 -0.59 -4.02
C ARG A 310 8.73 -2.06 -3.71
N THR A 311 9.10 -2.37 -2.48
CA THR A 311 8.79 -3.66 -1.88
C THR A 311 7.28 -3.82 -2.05
N MET A 312 6.91 -4.83 -2.83
CA MET A 312 5.57 -5.38 -2.91
C MET A 312 5.73 -6.79 -2.35
N THR A 313 4.68 -7.43 -1.84
CA THR A 313 4.73 -8.86 -1.60
C THR A 313 5.07 -9.56 -2.93
N ARG A 314 6.30 -10.05 -3.07
CA ARG A 314 6.80 -10.61 -4.35
C ARG A 314 6.60 -12.11 -4.48
N ILE A 315 6.41 -12.78 -3.36
CA ILE A 315 6.37 -14.24 -3.25
C ILE A 315 5.00 -14.62 -2.72
N PHE A 316 4.12 -15.02 -3.62
CA PHE A 316 2.80 -15.58 -3.31
C PHE A 316 2.30 -16.35 -4.54
N ASP A 317 1.46 -17.35 -4.32
CA ASP A 317 0.72 -18.02 -5.40
C ASP A 317 -0.65 -17.33 -5.57
N ASN A 318 -1.67 -17.74 -4.81
CA ASN A 318 -2.96 -17.07 -4.76
C ASN A 318 -3.02 -16.12 -3.55
N PRO A 319 -3.24 -14.80 -3.74
CA PRO A 319 -3.38 -13.85 -2.63
C PRO A 319 -4.43 -14.24 -1.58
N ALA A 320 -5.52 -14.90 -2.01
CA ALA A 320 -6.61 -15.28 -1.11
C ALA A 320 -6.20 -16.34 -0.08
N ASP A 321 -5.21 -17.17 -0.41
CA ASP A 321 -4.73 -18.29 0.40
C ASP A 321 -3.44 -17.92 1.18
N PHE A 322 -2.90 -16.73 0.97
CA PHE A 322 -1.58 -16.30 1.45
C PHE A 322 -1.39 -16.48 2.96
N ALA A 323 -2.39 -16.11 3.78
CA ALA A 323 -2.27 -16.19 5.23
C ALA A 323 -2.15 -17.65 5.73
N ASP A 324 -2.93 -18.57 5.14
CA ASP A 324 -2.91 -19.99 5.51
C ASP A 324 -1.61 -20.65 5.03
N ASP A 325 -1.19 -20.38 3.78
CA ASP A 325 0.08 -20.89 3.23
C ASP A 325 1.29 -20.41 4.03
N ALA A 326 1.30 -19.12 4.40
CA ALA A 326 2.35 -18.53 5.22
C ALA A 326 2.39 -19.16 6.63
N LEU A 327 1.24 -19.42 7.24
CA LEU A 327 1.15 -20.06 8.55
C LEU A 327 1.63 -21.52 8.50
N ASP A 328 1.27 -22.26 7.45
CA ASP A 328 1.73 -23.64 7.25
C ASP A 328 3.25 -23.69 7.02
N GLY A 329 3.80 -22.75 6.26
CA GLY A 329 5.24 -22.54 6.11
C GLY A 329 5.94 -22.22 7.43
N PHE A 330 5.36 -21.33 8.24
CA PHE A 330 5.85 -21.00 9.58
C PHE A 330 5.89 -22.21 10.51
N VAL A 331 4.82 -23.01 10.54
CA VAL A 331 4.76 -24.24 11.35
C VAL A 331 5.81 -25.24 10.86
N ALA A 332 5.97 -25.41 9.54
CA ALA A 332 6.95 -26.32 8.98
C ALA A 332 8.39 -25.94 9.37
N ALA A 333 8.70 -24.64 9.41
CA ALA A 333 9.99 -24.11 9.84
C ALA A 333 10.23 -24.21 11.36
N ASN A 334 9.15 -24.21 12.16
CA ASN A 334 9.22 -24.07 13.62
C ASN A 334 8.55 -25.23 14.39
N ARG A 335 8.56 -26.46 13.84
CA ARG A 335 7.94 -27.65 14.47
C ARG A 335 8.39 -27.93 15.91
N GLY A 336 9.62 -27.51 16.25
CA GLY A 336 10.15 -27.63 17.62
C GLY A 336 9.49 -26.70 18.65
N TYR A 337 8.79 -25.65 18.19
CA TYR A 337 8.13 -24.65 19.03
C TYR A 337 6.61 -24.71 18.95
N VAL A 338 6.07 -24.91 17.74
CA VAL A 338 4.63 -24.78 17.47
C VAL A 338 4.05 -25.97 16.72
N ALA A 339 2.76 -26.18 16.90
CA ALA A 339 1.94 -27.12 16.17
C ALA A 339 0.71 -26.43 15.60
N ARG A 340 0.35 -26.79 14.35
CA ARG A 340 -0.85 -26.30 13.69
C ARG A 340 -2.09 -26.85 14.38
N VAL A 341 -3.07 -25.98 14.60
CA VAL A 341 -4.45 -26.35 14.92
C VAL A 341 -5.36 -25.56 13.96
N ASP A 342 -6.60 -26.00 13.82
CA ASP A 342 -7.56 -25.23 13.03
C ASP A 342 -7.75 -23.83 13.64
N GLY A 343 -7.54 -22.79 12.83
CA GLY A 343 -7.60 -21.40 13.26
C GLY A 343 -6.31 -20.80 13.85
N GLY A 344 -5.21 -21.55 13.97
CA GLY A 344 -3.96 -20.97 14.48
C GLY A 344 -2.88 -21.98 14.86
N VAL A 345 -2.11 -21.65 15.90
CA VAL A 345 -1.00 -22.49 16.40
C VAL A 345 -1.02 -22.59 17.93
N VAL A 346 -0.54 -23.72 18.45
CA VAL A 346 -0.31 -23.95 19.88
C VAL A 346 1.16 -24.31 20.10
N ARG A 347 1.68 -24.17 21.33
CA ARG A 347 2.99 -24.72 21.70
C ARG A 347 3.05 -26.21 21.39
N SER A 348 4.14 -26.65 20.76
CA SER A 348 4.41 -28.09 20.53
C SER A 348 5.06 -28.77 21.74
N THR A 349 5.41 -28.02 22.78
CA THR A 349 5.94 -28.54 24.05
C THR A 349 4.85 -28.66 25.11
N GLU A 350 5.09 -29.52 26.11
CA GLU A 350 4.13 -29.71 27.20
C GLU A 350 3.83 -28.41 27.96
N VAL A 351 2.55 -28.24 28.28
CA VAL A 351 2.04 -27.19 29.19
C VAL A 351 1.67 -27.89 30.50
N PRO A 352 2.28 -27.53 31.64
CA PRO A 352 1.94 -28.08 32.94
C PRO A 352 0.44 -28.06 33.23
N SER A 353 -0.08 -29.15 33.80
CA SER A 353 -1.48 -29.24 34.23
C SER A 353 -1.78 -28.15 35.25
N GLY A 354 -2.90 -27.47 35.08
CA GLY A 354 -3.33 -26.35 35.92
C GLY A 354 -2.65 -25.01 35.61
N GLN A 355 -1.73 -24.94 34.64
CA GLN A 355 -1.16 -23.66 34.19
C GLN A 355 -2.21 -22.87 33.40
N VAL A 356 -2.27 -21.55 33.63
CA VAL A 356 -3.07 -20.62 32.82
C VAL A 356 -2.57 -20.62 31.37
N ALA A 357 -3.49 -20.75 30.42
CA ALA A 357 -3.17 -20.63 29.00
C ALA A 357 -3.34 -19.18 28.54
N LEU A 358 -2.22 -18.50 28.23
CA LEU A 358 -2.27 -17.23 27.50
C LEU A 358 -2.46 -17.50 26.01
N VAL A 359 -3.59 -17.07 25.45
CA VAL A 359 -3.91 -17.17 24.03
C VAL A 359 -3.91 -15.77 23.44
N VAL A 360 -2.97 -15.51 22.55
CA VAL A 360 -2.87 -14.24 21.82
C VAL A 360 -3.47 -14.37 20.42
N GLY A 361 -3.59 -13.28 19.67
CA GLY A 361 -3.98 -13.40 18.27
C GLY A 361 -4.59 -12.14 17.67
N GLY A 362 -5.03 -12.28 16.43
CA GLY A 362 -5.58 -11.22 15.61
C GLY A 362 -5.37 -11.50 14.13
N GLY A 363 -5.53 -10.47 13.29
CA GLY A 363 -5.23 -10.56 11.87
C GLY A 363 -3.77 -10.94 11.60
N SER A 364 -3.54 -11.67 10.50
CA SER A 364 -2.19 -11.96 10.02
C SER A 364 -1.56 -10.73 9.37
N GLY A 365 -0.22 -10.71 9.26
CA GLY A 365 0.54 -9.60 8.66
C GLY A 365 1.37 -8.77 9.65
N HIS A 366 1.41 -9.17 10.92
CA HIS A 366 2.16 -8.47 11.98
C HIS A 366 3.37 -9.24 12.50
N TYR A 367 3.83 -10.27 11.77
CA TYR A 367 4.90 -11.16 12.23
C TYR A 367 6.12 -10.35 12.70
N PRO A 368 6.71 -10.62 13.87
CA PRO A 368 6.51 -11.78 14.77
C PRO A 368 5.15 -11.97 15.44
N ALA A 369 4.36 -10.91 15.62
CA ALA A 369 3.03 -11.04 16.16
C ALA A 369 2.10 -11.75 15.15
N PHE A 370 1.34 -12.78 15.52
CA PHE A 370 1.21 -13.36 16.86
C PHE A 370 1.86 -14.75 16.95
N ALA A 371 1.90 -15.53 15.86
CA ALA A 371 2.38 -16.91 15.87
C ALA A 371 3.86 -17.05 16.29
N GLY A 372 4.70 -16.07 15.97
CA GLY A 372 6.12 -16.04 16.34
C GLY A 372 6.37 -15.90 17.85
N LEU A 373 5.34 -15.50 18.60
CA LEU A 373 5.35 -15.26 20.04
C LEU A 373 4.90 -16.49 20.86
N VAL A 374 4.58 -17.61 20.19
CA VAL A 374 4.14 -18.85 20.86
C VAL A 374 5.36 -19.67 21.29
N GLY A 375 5.51 -19.84 22.60
CA GLY A 375 6.62 -20.58 23.20
C GLY A 375 6.78 -20.26 24.69
N PRO A 376 7.47 -21.11 25.48
CA PRO A 376 7.66 -20.96 26.94
C PRO A 376 7.99 -19.54 27.40
N GLY A 377 7.38 -19.10 28.50
CA GLY A 377 7.59 -17.76 29.07
C GLY A 377 6.87 -16.61 28.34
N LEU A 378 6.12 -16.89 27.28
CA LEU A 378 5.31 -15.92 26.53
C LEU A 378 3.90 -16.47 26.24
N ALA A 379 3.48 -16.70 24.99
CA ALA A 379 2.14 -17.22 24.70
C ALA A 379 2.06 -18.76 24.62
N THR A 380 0.94 -19.34 25.07
CA THR A 380 0.64 -20.78 24.95
C THR A 380 0.11 -21.13 23.56
N ALA A 381 -0.64 -20.21 22.95
CA ALA A 381 -1.19 -20.36 21.62
C ALA A 381 -1.45 -19.01 20.96
N SER A 382 -1.63 -19.04 19.64
CA SER A 382 -2.05 -17.89 18.86
C SER A 382 -3.19 -18.26 17.93
N ALA A 383 -4.30 -17.52 17.98
CA ALA A 383 -5.32 -17.53 16.95
C ALA A 383 -4.90 -16.60 15.81
N CYS A 384 -4.94 -17.09 14.58
CA CYS A 384 -4.42 -16.39 13.41
C CYS A 384 -5.53 -16.22 12.38
N GLY A 385 -5.96 -14.99 12.15
CA GLY A 385 -6.95 -14.65 11.11
C GLY A 385 -6.32 -14.46 9.74
N ASN A 386 -7.13 -13.98 8.79
CA ASN A 386 -6.59 -13.60 7.47
C ASN A 386 -5.77 -12.29 7.57
N MET A 387 -5.15 -11.87 6.46
CA MET A 387 -4.38 -10.62 6.38
C MET A 387 -5.22 -9.43 6.88
N PHE A 388 -4.76 -8.81 7.98
CA PHE A 388 -5.41 -7.68 8.68
C PHE A 388 -6.89 -7.89 9.10
N ALA A 389 -7.35 -9.13 9.10
CA ALA A 389 -8.71 -9.51 9.47
C ALA A 389 -8.69 -10.49 10.65
N SER A 390 -9.42 -10.14 11.71
CA SER A 390 -9.55 -10.96 12.92
C SER A 390 -9.90 -12.43 12.64
N PRO A 391 -9.33 -13.41 13.38
CA PRO A 391 -9.77 -14.80 13.31
C PRO A 391 -11.23 -14.93 13.73
N ALA A 392 -11.94 -15.87 13.12
CA ALA A 392 -13.33 -16.11 13.48
C ALA A 392 -13.47 -16.66 14.91
N ALA A 393 -14.60 -16.39 15.56
CA ALA A 393 -14.89 -16.89 16.90
C ALA A 393 -14.72 -18.41 17.04
N GLY A 394 -15.08 -19.17 16.00
CA GLY A 394 -14.87 -20.62 15.94
C GLY A 394 -13.39 -21.00 16.02
N GLN A 395 -12.55 -20.31 15.25
CA GLN A 395 -11.09 -20.50 15.24
C GLN A 395 -10.48 -20.19 16.61
N VAL A 396 -10.83 -19.04 17.20
CA VAL A 396 -10.36 -18.65 18.54
C VAL A 396 -10.76 -19.70 19.58
N TYR A 397 -12.02 -20.15 19.55
CA TYR A 397 -12.53 -21.19 20.43
C TYR A 397 -11.72 -22.49 20.33
N ARG A 398 -11.44 -22.98 19.11
CA ARG A 398 -10.69 -24.23 18.90
C ARG A 398 -9.24 -24.10 19.36
N VAL A 399 -8.59 -22.99 19.06
CA VAL A 399 -7.23 -22.68 19.53
C VAL A 399 -7.17 -22.60 21.05
N ALA A 400 -8.09 -21.89 21.69
CA ALA A 400 -8.13 -21.75 23.14
C ALA A 400 -8.42 -23.08 23.85
N LYS A 401 -9.35 -23.88 23.32
CA LYS A 401 -9.64 -25.22 23.83
C LYS A 401 -8.44 -26.15 23.69
N ALA A 402 -7.70 -26.05 22.58
CA ALA A 402 -6.43 -26.75 22.37
C ALA A 402 -5.30 -26.29 23.32
N ALA A 403 -5.28 -25.01 23.68
CA ALA A 403 -4.29 -24.42 24.58
C ALA A 403 -4.55 -24.74 26.06
N ASN A 404 -5.81 -24.92 26.44
CA ASN A 404 -6.24 -25.11 27.82
C ASN A 404 -5.56 -26.32 28.48
N ALA A 405 -4.96 -26.09 29.66
CA ALA A 405 -4.33 -27.10 30.51
C ALA A 405 -5.02 -27.28 31.86
N GLY A 406 -6.23 -26.71 32.04
CA GLY A 406 -7.03 -26.81 33.26
C GLY A 406 -6.82 -25.66 34.26
N GLY A 407 -5.96 -24.69 33.96
CA GLY A 407 -5.76 -23.46 34.76
C GLY A 407 -6.63 -22.27 34.34
N GLY A 408 -7.54 -22.46 33.36
CA GLY A 408 -8.27 -21.38 32.70
C GLY A 408 -7.50 -20.77 31.53
N VAL A 409 -8.17 -19.87 30.81
CA VAL A 409 -7.65 -19.22 29.60
C VAL A 409 -7.70 -17.70 29.76
N LEU A 410 -6.59 -17.03 29.46
CA LEU A 410 -6.56 -15.59 29.26
C LEU A 410 -6.41 -15.28 27.77
N LEU A 411 -7.42 -14.66 27.18
CA LEU A 411 -7.36 -14.11 25.83
C LEU A 411 -6.76 -12.70 25.90
N SER A 412 -5.77 -12.39 25.06
CA SER A 412 -5.22 -11.03 25.00
C SER A 412 -4.76 -10.65 23.59
N TYR A 413 -5.17 -9.46 23.16
CA TYR A 413 -5.02 -8.97 21.78
C TYR A 413 -5.20 -7.44 21.77
N GLY A 414 -4.81 -6.79 20.67
CA GLY A 414 -4.99 -5.35 20.49
C GLY A 414 -6.47 -4.96 20.35
N ASN A 415 -6.86 -3.80 20.87
CA ASN A 415 -8.26 -3.36 20.90
C ASN A 415 -8.78 -2.89 19.51
N TYR A 416 -9.14 -3.85 18.67
CA TYR A 416 -9.82 -3.63 17.39
C TYR A 416 -11.20 -4.29 17.40
N ALA A 417 -12.17 -3.65 16.73
CA ALA A 417 -13.57 -4.07 16.78
C ALA A 417 -13.79 -5.53 16.34
N GLY A 418 -13.09 -5.99 15.30
CA GLY A 418 -13.17 -7.38 14.85
C GLY A 418 -12.71 -8.36 15.93
N ASP A 419 -11.54 -8.10 16.53
CA ASP A 419 -10.97 -8.96 17.57
C ASP A 419 -11.83 -8.97 18.84
N VAL A 420 -12.31 -7.79 19.28
CA VAL A 420 -13.21 -7.68 20.44
C VAL A 420 -14.45 -8.54 20.27
N LEU A 421 -15.04 -8.55 19.08
CA LEU A 421 -16.24 -9.34 18.79
C LEU A 421 -15.94 -10.84 18.75
N HIS A 422 -14.98 -11.28 17.93
CA HIS A 422 -14.72 -12.72 17.72
C HIS A 422 -14.16 -13.41 18.96
N PHE A 423 -13.21 -12.79 19.67
CA PHE A 423 -12.69 -13.34 20.91
C PHE A 423 -13.74 -13.28 22.04
N GLY A 424 -14.58 -12.25 22.08
CA GLY A 424 -15.70 -12.16 23.02
C GLY A 424 -16.72 -13.30 22.83
N GLN A 425 -17.08 -13.60 21.59
CA GLN A 425 -17.95 -14.75 21.27
C GLN A 425 -17.30 -16.09 21.65
N ALA A 426 -16.01 -16.26 21.37
CA ALA A 426 -15.27 -17.44 21.77
C ALA A 426 -15.22 -17.60 23.31
N GLN A 427 -15.00 -16.51 24.05
CA GLN A 427 -15.03 -16.47 25.50
C GLN A 427 -16.39 -16.91 26.04
N LEU A 428 -17.49 -16.36 25.52
CA LEU A 428 -18.85 -16.74 25.94
C LEU A 428 -19.09 -18.24 25.75
N ARG A 429 -18.66 -18.79 24.61
CA ARG A 429 -18.78 -20.22 24.31
C ARG A 429 -17.93 -21.09 25.26
N LEU A 430 -16.66 -20.74 25.49
CA LEU A 430 -15.78 -21.47 26.40
C LEU A 430 -16.32 -21.49 27.84
N ASN A 431 -16.81 -20.34 28.32
CA ASN A 431 -17.41 -20.22 29.64
C ASN A 431 -18.69 -21.05 29.77
N ALA A 432 -19.53 -21.10 28.72
CA ALA A 432 -20.72 -21.95 28.69
C ALA A 432 -20.36 -23.45 28.78
N GLU A 433 -19.17 -23.85 28.32
CA GLU A 433 -18.63 -25.21 28.43
C GLU A 433 -17.85 -25.46 29.75
N GLY A 434 -17.80 -24.48 30.66
CA GLY A 434 -17.10 -24.60 31.94
C GLY A 434 -15.58 -24.40 31.88
N ILE A 435 -15.05 -23.87 30.78
CA ILE A 435 -13.64 -23.45 30.68
C ILE A 435 -13.58 -21.96 31.03
N GLU A 436 -13.15 -21.65 32.26
CA GLU A 436 -13.04 -20.27 32.71
C GLU A 436 -12.11 -19.47 31.80
N THR A 437 -12.68 -18.49 31.11
CA THR A 437 -12.00 -17.69 30.11
C THR A 437 -12.27 -16.21 30.36
N ARG A 438 -11.19 -15.42 30.42
CA ARG A 438 -11.21 -13.96 30.60
C ARG A 438 -10.43 -13.27 29.48
N THR A 439 -10.66 -11.98 29.30
CA THR A 439 -10.05 -11.19 28.22
C THR A 439 -9.41 -9.91 28.75
N VAL A 440 -8.19 -9.62 28.31
CA VAL A 440 -7.54 -8.31 28.49
C VAL A 440 -7.16 -7.75 27.12
N THR A 441 -7.88 -6.72 26.69
CA THR A 441 -7.61 -5.96 25.48
C THR A 441 -6.52 -4.93 25.71
N VAL A 442 -5.53 -4.87 24.83
CA VAL A 442 -4.42 -3.92 24.90
C VAL A 442 -4.80 -2.60 24.25
N THR A 443 -4.47 -1.49 24.91
CA THR A 443 -4.96 -0.13 24.59
C THR A 443 -3.84 0.91 24.72
N ASP A 444 -2.67 0.60 24.18
CA ASP A 444 -1.43 1.38 24.36
C ASP A 444 -1.28 2.57 23.41
N ASP A 445 -1.97 2.59 22.26
CA ASP A 445 -1.79 3.62 21.23
C ASP A 445 -2.39 4.98 21.63
N ILE A 446 -1.52 5.93 22.00
CA ILE A 446 -1.95 7.26 22.47
C ILE A 446 -2.53 8.14 21.35
N ALA A 447 -2.32 7.79 20.09
CA ALA A 447 -2.83 8.58 18.96
C ALA A 447 -4.31 8.33 18.67
N SER A 448 -4.84 7.17 19.09
CA SER A 448 -6.18 6.71 18.69
C SER A 448 -7.33 7.21 19.56
N ALA A 449 -7.06 7.55 20.83
CA ALA A 449 -8.02 8.19 21.73
C ALA A 449 -7.30 8.94 22.86
N PRO A 450 -7.89 10.03 23.40
CA PRO A 450 -7.34 10.76 24.55
C PRO A 450 -7.34 9.91 25.83
N LEU A 451 -6.57 10.34 26.83
CA LEU A 451 -6.34 9.58 28.07
C LEU A 451 -7.61 9.31 28.89
N ASP A 452 -8.59 10.21 28.85
CA ASP A 452 -9.90 10.06 29.50
C ASP A 452 -10.81 9.01 28.84
N GLN A 453 -10.38 8.48 27.68
CA GLN A 453 -11.04 7.42 26.92
C GLN A 453 -10.04 6.30 26.57
N ILE A 454 -9.16 5.98 27.52
CA ILE A 454 -8.09 4.98 27.35
C ILE A 454 -8.61 3.64 26.83
N GLU A 455 -9.81 3.23 27.24
CA GLU A 455 -10.49 2.01 26.83
C GLU A 455 -10.85 1.96 25.34
N LYS A 456 -10.82 3.10 24.65
CA LYS A 456 -11.07 3.22 23.20
C LYS A 456 -9.80 3.26 22.38
N ARG A 457 -8.62 3.23 23.00
CA ARG A 457 -7.34 3.22 22.28
C ARG A 457 -7.12 1.88 21.60
N ARG A 458 -6.47 1.90 20.43
CA ARG A 458 -5.97 0.70 19.74
C ARG A 458 -4.86 0.03 20.54
N GLY A 459 -4.69 -1.27 20.32
CA GLY A 459 -3.47 -2.00 20.70
C GLY A 459 -2.48 -2.04 19.55
N ILE A 460 -1.20 -1.71 19.78
CA ILE A 460 -0.13 -1.77 18.76
C ILE A 460 1.09 -2.52 19.31
N ALA A 461 2.30 -1.98 19.21
CA ALA A 461 3.52 -2.65 19.66
C ALA A 461 3.59 -2.94 21.18
N GLY A 462 2.77 -2.24 22.00
CA GLY A 462 2.62 -2.52 23.42
C GLY A 462 1.96 -3.87 23.73
N ASP A 463 1.34 -4.52 22.75
CA ASP A 463 0.89 -5.91 22.83
C ASP A 463 1.98 -6.82 23.41
N LEU A 464 3.23 -6.66 22.93
CA LEU A 464 4.36 -7.47 23.39
C LEU A 464 4.62 -7.31 24.90
N THR A 465 4.44 -6.12 25.48
CA THR A 465 4.70 -5.90 26.91
C THR A 465 3.67 -6.66 27.76
N VAL A 466 2.39 -6.55 27.39
CA VAL A 466 1.29 -7.23 28.09
C VAL A 466 1.43 -8.74 27.96
N PHE A 467 1.70 -9.24 26.75
CA PHE A 467 1.86 -10.67 26.51
C PHE A 467 3.08 -11.24 27.23
N LYS A 468 4.20 -10.50 27.26
CA LYS A 468 5.42 -10.94 27.94
C LYS A 468 5.23 -11.06 29.45
N ILE A 469 4.57 -10.07 30.07
CA ILE A 469 4.33 -10.09 31.53
C ILE A 469 3.30 -11.16 31.89
N ALA A 470 2.17 -11.22 31.19
CA ALA A 470 1.14 -12.22 31.44
C ALA A 470 1.66 -13.65 31.21
N GLY A 471 2.41 -13.84 30.12
CA GLY A 471 3.03 -15.10 29.77
C GLY A 471 4.06 -15.56 30.80
N ALA A 472 4.90 -14.65 31.27
CA ALA A 472 5.87 -14.94 32.33
C ALA A 472 5.19 -15.24 33.68
N ALA A 473 4.09 -14.55 34.01
CA ALA A 473 3.31 -14.83 35.21
C ALA A 473 2.65 -16.22 35.15
N ALA A 474 2.03 -16.56 34.03
CA ALA A 474 1.47 -17.90 33.80
C ALA A 474 2.56 -18.98 33.86
N GLU A 475 3.72 -18.72 33.25
CA GLU A 475 4.87 -19.64 33.27
C GLU A 475 5.45 -19.83 34.69
N ALA A 476 5.34 -18.82 35.56
CA ALA A 476 5.69 -18.91 36.97
C ALA A 476 4.64 -19.65 37.82
N GLY A 477 3.54 -20.12 37.22
CA GLY A 477 2.50 -20.92 37.87
C GLY A 477 1.46 -20.10 38.63
N LEU A 478 1.31 -18.81 38.33
CA LEU A 478 0.25 -17.98 38.90
C LEU A 478 -1.13 -18.43 38.36
N ASP A 479 -2.16 -18.23 39.18
CA ASP A 479 -3.55 -18.49 38.80
C ASP A 479 -4.12 -17.40 37.88
N LEU A 480 -5.31 -17.66 37.31
CA LEU A 480 -5.93 -16.78 36.32
C LEU A 480 -6.18 -15.37 36.87
N ASP A 481 -6.57 -15.23 38.14
CA ASP A 481 -6.78 -13.95 38.81
C ASP A 481 -5.49 -13.11 38.83
N ALA A 482 -4.37 -13.72 39.23
CA ALA A 482 -3.11 -13.01 39.32
C ALA A 482 -2.53 -12.67 37.94
N VAL A 483 -2.67 -13.57 36.95
CA VAL A 483 -2.23 -13.32 35.57
C VAL A 483 -3.05 -12.19 34.93
N GLU A 484 -4.37 -12.20 35.06
CA GLU A 484 -5.25 -11.14 34.57
C GLU A 484 -4.92 -9.79 35.22
N ARG A 485 -4.78 -9.75 36.55
CA ARG A 485 -4.39 -8.54 37.29
C ARG A 485 -3.09 -7.95 36.76
N LEU A 486 -2.08 -8.79 36.51
CA LEU A 486 -0.79 -8.34 35.98
C LEU A 486 -0.92 -7.82 34.55
N ALA A 487 -1.69 -8.50 33.69
CA ALA A 487 -1.96 -8.04 32.33
C ALA A 487 -2.64 -6.66 32.30
N ILE A 488 -3.67 -6.45 33.14
CA ILE A 488 -4.37 -5.17 33.28
C ILE A 488 -3.41 -4.07 33.77
N LYS A 489 -2.61 -4.38 34.79
CA LYS A 489 -1.62 -3.45 35.35
C LYS A 489 -0.57 -3.04 34.31
N THR A 490 -0.06 -4.00 33.53
CA THR A 490 0.90 -3.75 32.45
C THR A 490 0.27 -2.91 31.34
N ASN A 491 -0.96 -3.22 30.94
CA ASN A 491 -1.66 -2.46 29.89
C ASN A 491 -1.84 -0.99 30.32
N TYR A 492 -2.32 -0.74 31.54
CA TYR A 492 -2.45 0.62 32.08
C TYR A 492 -1.12 1.40 32.10
N ARG A 493 0.02 0.71 32.24
CA ARG A 493 1.37 1.29 32.31
C ARG A 493 2.13 1.29 30.99
N THR A 494 1.49 0.95 29.87
CA THR A 494 2.12 0.90 28.55
C THR A 494 1.57 2.01 27.65
N ARG A 495 2.45 2.73 26.95
CA ARG A 495 2.08 3.77 25.99
C ARG A 495 2.90 3.62 24.72
N SER A 496 2.25 3.79 23.57
CA SER A 496 2.89 3.67 22.26
C SER A 496 2.47 4.76 21.29
N LEU A 497 3.39 5.11 20.39
CA LEU A 497 3.15 6.04 19.31
C LEU A 497 3.90 5.61 18.04
N GLY A 498 3.16 5.45 16.95
CA GLY A 498 3.68 5.07 15.64
C GLY A 498 3.80 6.22 14.65
N VAL A 499 4.73 6.07 13.70
CA VAL A 499 4.89 6.92 12.52
C VAL A 499 5.13 6.06 11.28
N ALA A 500 4.75 6.57 10.11
CA ALA A 500 5.01 5.94 8.83
C ALA A 500 5.53 6.95 7.80
N PHE A 501 6.35 6.44 6.90
CA PHE A 501 6.93 7.11 5.75
C PHE A 501 6.31 6.63 4.44
N ASP A 502 5.63 5.47 4.45
CA ASP A 502 4.74 5.00 3.38
C ASP A 502 3.83 3.87 3.91
N GLY A 503 2.74 3.57 3.20
CA GLY A 503 1.82 2.49 3.58
C GLY A 503 2.36 1.09 3.26
N CYS A 504 1.68 0.06 3.79
CA CYS A 504 1.94 -1.33 3.45
C CYS A 504 1.11 -1.80 2.25
N THR A 505 1.59 -2.86 1.61
CA THR A 505 1.00 -3.50 0.44
C THR A 505 0.41 -4.85 0.84
N LEU A 506 -0.89 -5.04 0.62
CA LEU A 506 -1.51 -6.37 0.79
C LEU A 506 -0.98 -7.36 -0.26
N PRO A 507 -0.89 -8.67 0.06
CA PRO A 507 -0.58 -9.68 -0.93
C PRO A 507 -1.51 -9.58 -2.15
N GLY A 508 -0.93 -9.58 -3.36
CA GLY A 508 -1.68 -9.42 -4.61
C GLY A 508 -2.08 -7.99 -4.97
N ALA A 509 -1.96 -7.01 -4.07
CA ALA A 509 -2.26 -5.62 -4.38
C ALA A 509 -1.15 -5.01 -5.26
N SER A 510 -1.55 -4.14 -6.19
CA SER A 510 -0.64 -3.44 -7.09
C SER A 510 -0.06 -2.15 -6.51
N ASP A 511 -0.59 -1.69 -5.37
CA ASP A 511 -0.21 -0.44 -4.71
C ASP A 511 -0.46 -0.54 -3.18
N PRO A 512 0.29 0.19 -2.34
CA PRO A 512 0.04 0.30 -0.91
C PRO A 512 -1.38 0.79 -0.56
N LEU A 513 -1.85 0.42 0.63
CA LEU A 513 -3.16 0.82 1.17
C LEU A 513 -3.32 2.35 1.31
N PHE A 514 -2.22 3.06 1.51
CA PHE A 514 -2.16 4.51 1.45
C PHE A 514 -0.73 4.95 1.11
N HIS A 515 -0.60 6.20 0.66
CA HIS A 515 0.70 6.83 0.41
C HIS A 515 0.93 7.96 1.38
N VAL A 516 2.18 8.11 1.84
CA VAL A 516 2.62 9.35 2.49
C VAL A 516 3.26 10.25 1.42
N PRO A 517 2.90 11.53 1.32
CA PRO A 517 3.50 12.42 0.34
C PRO A 517 5.03 12.49 0.48
N ALA A 518 5.73 12.62 -0.65
CA ALA A 518 7.18 12.70 -0.66
C ALA A 518 7.71 13.83 0.26
N GLY A 519 8.71 13.51 1.09
CA GLY A 519 9.27 14.45 2.06
C GLY A 519 8.38 14.69 3.28
N GLN A 520 7.35 13.87 3.49
CA GLN A 520 6.48 13.89 4.66
C GLN A 520 6.56 12.58 5.46
N MET A 521 6.00 12.62 6.66
CA MET A 521 5.82 11.52 7.59
C MET A 521 4.41 11.61 8.15
N SER A 522 3.70 10.49 8.20
CA SER A 522 2.39 10.39 8.84
C SER A 522 2.56 9.96 10.31
N LEU A 523 1.78 10.55 11.21
CA LEU A 523 1.83 10.31 12.66
C LEU A 523 0.56 9.60 13.13
N GLY A 524 0.70 8.62 14.03
CA GLY A 524 -0.41 7.97 14.71
C GLY A 524 -1.15 6.94 13.86
N LEU A 525 -0.42 6.18 13.05
CA LEU A 525 -0.99 5.10 12.25
C LEU A 525 -1.21 3.84 13.10
N GLY A 526 -2.18 3.02 12.68
CA GLY A 526 -2.39 1.69 13.23
C GLY A 526 -1.47 0.67 12.55
N ILE A 527 -1.65 -0.60 12.91
CA ILE A 527 -0.87 -1.72 12.33
C ILE A 527 -1.54 -2.34 11.10
N HIS A 528 -2.75 -1.94 10.71
CA HIS A 528 -3.49 -2.52 9.59
C HIS A 528 -3.48 -1.63 8.33
N GLY A 529 -2.54 -0.69 8.24
CA GLY A 529 -2.48 0.24 7.11
C GLY A 529 -3.48 1.40 7.20
N GLU A 530 -4.00 1.72 8.39
CA GLU A 530 -4.88 2.88 8.56
C GLU A 530 -4.07 4.18 8.44
N PRO A 531 -4.56 5.20 7.71
CA PRO A 531 -3.86 6.47 7.58
C PRO A 531 -3.73 7.16 8.95
N GLY A 532 -2.64 7.90 9.12
CA GLY A 532 -2.36 8.60 10.37
C GLY A 532 -3.32 9.75 10.65
N ILE A 533 -3.31 10.21 11.89
CA ILE A 533 -4.14 11.32 12.37
C ILE A 533 -3.65 12.69 11.85
N SER A 534 -2.40 12.77 11.39
CA SER A 534 -1.80 14.00 10.86
C SER A 534 -0.55 13.71 10.03
N GLU A 535 -0.25 14.59 9.07
CA GLU A 535 0.97 14.56 8.27
C GLU A 535 1.92 15.69 8.71
N HIS A 536 3.21 15.38 8.73
CA HIS A 536 4.28 16.29 9.15
C HIS A 536 5.38 16.30 8.10
N LYS A 537 6.09 17.42 7.96
CA LYS A 537 7.33 17.45 7.17
C LYS A 537 8.33 16.43 7.75
N MET A 538 9.04 15.72 6.89
CA MET A 538 10.02 14.70 7.30
C MET A 538 11.04 15.29 8.30
N PRO A 539 11.09 14.80 9.55
CA PRO A 539 12.01 15.28 10.56
C PRO A 539 13.40 14.62 10.42
N THR A 540 14.41 15.22 11.05
CA THR A 540 15.66 14.51 11.36
C THR A 540 15.41 13.45 12.45
N ALA A 541 16.31 12.47 12.59
CA ALA A 541 16.19 11.45 13.65
C ALA A 541 16.15 12.04 15.07
N SER A 542 16.82 13.18 15.31
CA SER A 542 16.77 13.86 16.61
C SER A 542 15.41 14.49 16.89
N GLU A 543 14.83 15.15 15.88
CA GLU A 543 13.49 15.75 15.97
C GLU A 543 12.41 14.67 16.10
N LEU A 544 12.56 13.53 15.39
CA LEU A 544 11.66 12.39 15.54
C LEU A 544 11.71 11.80 16.96
N ALA A 545 12.91 11.62 17.51
CA ALA A 545 13.06 11.14 18.89
C ALA A 545 12.41 12.10 19.90
N GLU A 546 12.59 13.41 19.72
CA GLU A 546 11.96 14.43 20.57
C GLU A 546 10.43 14.41 20.47
N LEU A 547 9.89 14.29 19.26
CA LEU A 547 8.45 14.15 19.03
C LEU A 547 7.88 12.91 19.75
N LEU A 548 8.48 11.74 19.54
CA LEU A 548 8.00 10.48 20.12
C LEU A 548 8.09 10.49 21.65
N VAL A 549 9.26 10.85 22.20
CA VAL A 549 9.48 10.85 23.65
C VAL A 549 8.59 11.89 24.33
N SER A 550 8.52 13.12 23.82
CA SER A 550 7.70 14.17 24.46
C SER A 550 6.23 13.81 24.51
N LYS A 551 5.67 13.25 23.44
CA LYS A 551 4.27 12.81 23.39
C LYS A 551 3.98 11.69 24.39
N LEU A 552 4.85 10.69 24.49
CA LEU A 552 4.67 9.58 25.44
C LEU A 552 4.85 10.02 26.89
N LEU A 553 5.79 10.94 27.17
CA LEU A 553 5.96 11.49 28.53
C LEU A 553 4.77 12.35 28.98
N ASN A 554 4.08 13.02 28.05
CA ASN A 554 2.86 13.77 28.37
C ASN A 554 1.68 12.85 28.75
N ASP A 555 1.70 11.58 28.33
CA ASP A 555 0.69 10.57 28.65
C ASP A 555 1.18 9.57 29.72
N LYS A 556 2.19 9.96 30.50
CA LYS A 556 2.78 9.14 31.57
C LYS A 556 1.72 8.80 32.63
N PRO A 557 1.63 7.53 33.10
CA PRO A 557 0.73 7.15 34.20
C PRO A 557 1.05 7.89 35.51
N ASP A 558 0.02 8.27 36.26
CA ASP A 558 0.18 9.06 37.50
C ASP A 558 1.00 8.35 38.59
N ASP A 559 0.95 7.01 38.62
CA ASP A 559 1.65 6.15 39.59
C ASP A 559 3.02 5.65 39.08
N ALA A 560 3.49 6.17 37.95
CA ALA A 560 4.71 5.69 37.31
C ALA A 560 5.99 6.23 37.96
N GLY A 561 6.90 5.30 38.28
CA GLY A 561 8.24 5.58 38.78
C GLY A 561 9.21 6.13 37.73
N ASN A 562 10.50 5.92 37.97
CA ASN A 562 11.59 6.37 37.09
C ASN A 562 12.21 5.25 36.24
N ARG A 563 11.69 4.03 36.28
CA ARG A 563 12.21 2.88 35.52
C ARG A 563 11.29 2.58 34.34
N VAL A 564 11.87 2.42 33.16
CA VAL A 564 11.09 2.28 31.93
C VAL A 564 11.73 1.27 30.97
N VAL A 565 10.92 0.42 30.35
CA VAL A 565 11.32 -0.34 29.16
C VAL A 565 11.03 0.54 27.95
N ALA A 566 11.99 0.65 27.04
CA ALA A 566 11.79 1.32 25.75
C ALA A 566 11.88 0.29 24.62
N ILE A 567 10.85 0.22 23.79
CA ILE A 567 10.81 -0.64 22.60
C ILE A 567 10.73 0.25 21.36
N VAL A 568 11.73 0.13 20.48
CA VAL A 568 11.72 0.75 19.15
C VAL A 568 11.38 -0.32 18.13
N ASN A 569 10.11 -0.34 17.72
CA ASN A 569 9.55 -1.36 16.84
C ASN A 569 9.56 -0.89 15.38
N GLY A 570 10.12 -1.68 14.47
CA GLY A 570 9.99 -1.47 13.03
C GLY A 570 8.66 -2.03 12.51
N LEU A 571 8.02 -1.32 11.58
CA LEU A 571 6.74 -1.75 10.98
C LEU A 571 6.90 -2.54 9.68
N GLY A 572 8.14 -2.74 9.20
CA GLY A 572 8.42 -3.54 8.00
C GLY A 572 9.74 -3.14 7.32
N THR A 573 9.76 -2.07 6.53
CA THR A 573 10.92 -1.79 5.67
C THR A 573 12.03 -0.95 6.31
N VAL A 574 11.76 -0.29 7.44
CA VAL A 574 12.76 0.49 8.20
C VAL A 574 13.83 -0.44 8.77
N LYS A 575 15.10 -0.21 8.42
CA LYS A 575 16.19 -1.13 8.76
C LYS A 575 16.74 -0.91 10.16
N TYR A 576 17.34 -1.96 10.71
CA TYR A 576 17.85 -2.01 12.08
C TYR A 576 18.85 -0.87 12.39
N ASP A 577 19.71 -0.50 11.43
CA ASP A 577 20.63 0.64 11.57
C ASP A 577 19.90 1.95 11.90
N GLU A 578 18.73 2.18 11.29
CA GLU A 578 17.88 3.35 11.53
C GLU A 578 17.21 3.27 12.91
N LEU A 579 16.73 2.09 13.30
CA LEU A 579 16.15 1.86 14.63
C LEU A 579 17.18 2.11 15.73
N PHE A 580 18.42 1.61 15.58
CA PHE A 580 19.51 1.82 16.54
C PHE A 580 19.95 3.28 16.61
N LEU A 581 20.04 3.96 15.47
CA LEU A 581 20.31 5.39 15.42
C LEU A 581 19.27 6.17 16.23
N LEU A 582 17.99 5.86 16.03
CA LEU A 582 16.89 6.51 16.72
C LEU A 582 16.89 6.18 18.22
N PHE A 583 17.09 4.92 18.60
CA PHE A 583 17.16 4.49 20.00
C PHE A 583 18.23 5.25 20.79
N GLY A 584 19.43 5.44 20.21
CA GLY A 584 20.49 6.20 20.87
C GLY A 584 20.15 7.69 21.10
N LYS A 585 19.16 8.26 20.39
CA LYS A 585 18.60 9.59 20.67
C LYS A 585 17.52 9.51 21.75
N ILE A 586 16.63 8.52 21.67
CA ILE A 586 15.55 8.27 22.63
C ILE A 586 16.12 8.07 24.04
N GLU A 587 17.11 7.18 24.20
CA GLU A 587 17.73 6.88 25.50
C GLU A 587 18.27 8.15 26.18
N LYS A 588 18.93 9.03 25.42
CA LYS A 588 19.45 10.31 25.93
C LYS A 588 18.33 11.25 26.39
N LEU A 589 17.20 11.27 25.69
CA LEU A 589 16.05 12.10 26.06
C LEU A 589 15.35 11.54 27.30
N LEU A 590 15.17 10.22 27.39
CA LEU A 590 14.61 9.56 28.58
C LEU A 590 15.49 9.79 29.82
N GLY A 591 16.83 9.67 29.68
CA GLY A 591 17.77 9.97 30.75
C GLY A 591 17.72 11.44 31.22
N LYS A 592 17.58 12.40 30.29
CA LYS A 592 17.36 13.81 30.62
C LYS A 592 16.04 14.06 31.35
N ALA A 593 15.02 13.26 31.07
CA ALA A 593 13.74 13.27 31.78
C ALA A 593 13.80 12.55 33.14
N GLY A 594 14.97 12.07 33.57
CA GLY A 594 15.18 11.39 34.85
C GLY A 594 14.73 9.92 34.85
N LEU A 595 14.56 9.31 33.69
CA LEU A 595 14.18 7.90 33.56
C LEU A 595 15.42 7.01 33.32
N THR A 596 15.40 5.84 33.93
CA THR A 596 16.39 4.76 33.73
C THR A 596 15.77 3.72 32.79
N VAL A 597 16.40 3.52 31.63
CA VAL A 597 15.99 2.49 30.67
C VAL A 597 16.41 1.11 31.18
N VAL A 598 15.48 0.16 31.19
CA VAL A 598 15.68 -1.22 31.67
C VAL A 598 15.37 -2.18 30.54
N GLU A 599 16.37 -2.98 30.14
CA GLU A 599 16.25 -4.05 29.14
C GLU A 599 15.42 -3.65 27.89
N PRO A 600 15.90 -2.66 27.12
CA PRO A 600 15.19 -2.15 25.95
C PRO A 600 15.19 -3.17 24.81
N GLU A 601 14.24 -3.03 23.89
CA GLU A 601 14.12 -3.87 22.69
C GLU A 601 14.14 -3.01 21.43
N CYS A 602 14.79 -3.49 20.37
CA CYS A 602 14.85 -2.83 19.06
C CYS A 602 14.74 -3.89 17.95
N GLY A 603 13.73 -3.77 17.09
CA GLY A 603 13.56 -4.69 15.97
C GLY A 603 12.14 -4.72 15.43
N GLU A 604 11.86 -5.67 14.54
CA GLU A 604 10.53 -5.95 14.03
C GLU A 604 9.81 -6.90 15.01
N LEU A 605 8.89 -6.37 15.82
CA LEU A 605 8.24 -7.10 16.91
C LEU A 605 6.72 -7.22 16.70
N VAL A 606 6.10 -6.14 16.22
CA VAL A 606 4.71 -6.07 15.75
C VAL A 606 4.72 -5.26 14.46
N THR A 607 4.79 -5.95 13.32
CA THR A 607 4.94 -5.30 12.00
C THR A 607 3.59 -4.92 11.39
N SER A 608 3.62 -4.27 10.23
CA SER A 608 2.49 -4.11 9.32
C SER A 608 2.99 -4.43 7.93
N LEU A 609 3.20 -5.72 7.64
CA LEU A 609 3.78 -6.20 6.38
C LEU A 609 5.07 -5.46 6.00
N ASP A 610 5.08 -4.78 4.87
CA ASP A 610 6.17 -3.98 4.32
C ASP A 610 5.98 -2.47 4.57
N MET A 611 5.18 -2.08 5.57
CA MET A 611 5.01 -0.68 5.92
C MET A 611 6.36 -0.04 6.21
N SER A 612 6.61 1.09 5.56
CA SER A 612 7.76 1.93 5.90
C SER A 612 7.39 2.75 7.12
N GLY A 613 7.78 2.32 8.31
CA GLY A 613 7.46 3.02 9.54
C GLY A 613 8.07 2.40 10.78
N LEU A 614 7.84 3.03 11.93
CA LEU A 614 8.30 2.57 13.23
C LEU A 614 7.37 3.07 14.35
N SER A 615 7.46 2.47 15.52
CA SER A 615 6.81 2.95 16.75
C SER A 615 7.76 2.94 17.94
N LEU A 616 7.50 3.83 18.89
CA LEU A 616 8.12 3.81 20.23
C LEU A 616 7.05 3.39 21.24
N THR A 617 7.37 2.38 22.05
CA THR A 617 6.59 1.96 23.22
C THR A 617 7.38 2.22 24.49
N LEU A 618 6.73 2.77 25.52
CA LEU A 618 7.25 2.87 26.88
C LEU A 618 6.38 2.07 27.85
N LEU A 619 6.99 1.16 28.61
CA LEU A 619 6.38 0.49 29.76
C LEU A 619 7.03 1.01 31.04
N TRP A 620 6.26 1.63 31.93
CA TRP A 620 6.77 2.05 33.24
C TRP A 620 6.74 0.90 34.25
N LEU A 621 7.92 0.55 34.75
CA LEU A 621 8.12 -0.56 35.68
C LEU A 621 7.92 -0.14 37.13
N ASP A 622 7.38 -1.06 37.91
CA ASP A 622 7.64 -1.17 39.34
C ASP A 622 8.41 -2.48 39.62
N GLU A 623 8.70 -2.75 40.89
CA GLU A 623 9.46 -3.94 41.30
C GLU A 623 8.80 -5.25 40.85
N GLU A 624 7.47 -5.30 40.84
CA GLU A 624 6.71 -6.49 40.44
C GLU A 624 6.79 -6.72 38.92
N LEU A 625 6.53 -5.69 38.11
CA LEU A 625 6.56 -5.81 36.65
C LEU A 625 7.98 -6.08 36.12
N GLU A 626 9.00 -5.50 36.76
CA GLU A 626 10.40 -5.69 36.35
C GLU A 626 10.81 -7.16 36.45
N GLN A 627 10.39 -7.88 37.49
CA GLN A 627 10.67 -9.30 37.65
C GLN A 627 10.16 -10.13 36.46
N TYR A 628 8.92 -9.87 36.00
CA TYR A 628 8.33 -10.61 34.89
C TYR A 628 8.83 -10.14 33.52
N TRP A 629 9.25 -8.88 33.39
CA TRP A 629 9.90 -8.40 32.17
C TRP A 629 11.24 -9.10 31.97
N ALA A 630 12.03 -9.21 33.03
CA ALA A 630 13.34 -9.89 33.03
C ALA A 630 13.23 -11.42 32.95
N ALA A 631 12.06 -12.00 33.25
CA ALA A 631 11.86 -13.44 33.21
C ALA A 631 12.14 -14.04 31.82
N PRO A 632 12.73 -15.24 31.74
CA PRO A 632 13.07 -15.85 30.45
C PRO A 632 11.85 -16.14 29.55
N ALA A 633 12.07 -16.11 28.24
CA ALA A 633 11.12 -16.54 27.20
C ALA A 633 11.88 -17.17 26.02
N ASP A 634 11.34 -18.24 25.44
CA ASP A 634 11.91 -18.91 24.27
C ASP A 634 10.81 -19.24 23.25
N THR A 635 10.75 -18.43 22.20
CA THR A 635 9.77 -18.53 21.12
C THR A 635 10.51 -18.46 19.77
N PRO A 636 9.88 -18.82 18.64
CA PRO A 636 10.49 -18.72 17.31
C PRO A 636 11.11 -17.36 17.00
N ALA A 637 10.47 -16.27 17.44
CA ALA A 637 10.80 -14.92 17.04
C ALA A 637 11.18 -13.97 18.19
N PHE A 638 11.03 -14.40 19.44
CA PHE A 638 11.42 -13.65 20.63
C PHE A 638 12.13 -14.56 21.65
N ARG A 639 13.35 -14.21 22.04
CA ARG A 639 14.14 -14.93 23.04
C ARG A 639 14.72 -13.99 24.07
N LYS A 640 14.57 -14.35 25.34
CA LYS A 640 15.11 -13.61 26.48
C LYS A 640 15.55 -14.58 27.56
N GLY A 641 16.75 -14.40 28.12
CA GLY A 641 17.28 -15.29 29.14
C GLY A 641 17.47 -16.75 28.68
N ASN A 642 17.53 -17.67 29.63
CA ASN A 642 17.70 -19.11 29.37
C ASN A 642 16.52 -19.89 29.98
N LEU A 643 15.94 -20.83 29.22
CA LEU A 643 14.94 -21.79 29.68
C LEU A 643 15.43 -23.22 29.49
N ALA A 644 15.02 -24.12 30.38
CA ALA A 644 15.28 -25.55 30.22
C ALA A 644 14.37 -26.10 29.09
N PRO A 645 14.90 -26.95 28.19
CA PRO A 645 14.09 -27.59 27.15
C PRO A 645 12.93 -28.39 27.77
N ARG A 646 11.74 -28.27 27.17
CA ARG A 646 10.56 -29.04 27.57
C ARG A 646 10.33 -30.23 26.64
N PRO A 647 9.77 -31.34 27.15
CA PRO A 647 9.40 -32.47 26.30
C PRO A 647 8.30 -32.08 25.29
N PRO A 648 8.24 -32.75 24.13
CA PRO A 648 7.18 -32.56 23.15
C PRO A 648 5.81 -32.97 23.71
N ARG A 649 4.78 -32.21 23.36
CA ARG A 649 3.37 -32.48 23.70
C ARG A 649 2.77 -33.54 22.76
N ASN A 650 1.91 -34.41 23.29
CA ASN A 650 1.08 -35.29 22.46
C ASN A 650 -0.07 -34.51 21.81
N LEU A 651 -0.02 -34.34 20.48
CA LEU A 651 -0.99 -33.55 19.72
C LEU A 651 -2.22 -34.35 19.26
N ALA A 652 -2.22 -35.69 19.40
CA ALA A 652 -3.30 -36.55 18.90
C ALA A 652 -4.64 -36.39 19.66
N SER A 653 -4.64 -35.77 20.84
CA SER A 653 -5.84 -35.47 21.63
C SER A 653 -6.46 -34.09 21.32
N VAL A 654 -5.80 -33.28 20.49
CA VAL A 654 -6.16 -31.87 20.26
C VAL A 654 -7.15 -31.68 19.10
N THR A 655 -7.33 -32.69 18.24
CA THR A 655 -8.10 -32.62 16.98
C THR A 655 -9.49 -33.26 17.03
N ALA A 656 -9.94 -33.76 18.18
CA ALA A 656 -11.28 -34.33 18.30
C ALA A 656 -12.34 -33.21 18.40
N VAL A 657 -12.93 -32.83 17.26
CA VAL A 657 -14.11 -31.97 17.22
C VAL A 657 -15.35 -32.85 17.37
N ASP A 658 -16.21 -32.48 18.31
CA ASP A 658 -17.45 -33.21 18.65
C ASP A 658 -18.49 -32.98 17.52
N GLU A 659 -18.65 -33.97 16.64
CA GLU A 659 -19.73 -34.02 15.64
C GLU A 659 -20.99 -34.60 16.29
N SER A 660 -21.70 -33.79 17.07
CA SER A 660 -22.96 -34.22 17.67
C SER A 660 -24.05 -33.17 17.53
N ASP A 661 -24.60 -33.04 16.32
CA ASP A 661 -25.99 -32.59 16.16
C ASP A 661 -26.56 -32.98 14.78
N VAL A 662 -27.13 -34.19 14.68
CA VAL A 662 -27.83 -34.65 13.47
C VAL A 662 -29.33 -34.39 13.66
N GLU A 663 -29.82 -33.35 12.99
CA GLU A 663 -31.25 -33.06 12.93
C GLU A 663 -31.97 -34.06 12.01
N HIS A 664 -33.19 -34.47 12.37
CA HIS A 664 -34.09 -35.28 11.53
C HIS A 664 -35.31 -34.46 11.09
N PRO A 665 -35.29 -33.81 9.90
CA PRO A 665 -36.39 -32.99 9.43
C PRO A 665 -37.50 -33.82 8.75
N THR A 666 -38.70 -33.26 8.68
CA THR A 666 -39.78 -33.80 7.83
C THR A 666 -39.50 -33.49 6.35
N ALA A 667 -40.13 -34.22 5.43
CA ALA A 667 -39.98 -33.95 3.98
C ALA A 667 -40.42 -32.52 3.59
N ALA A 668 -41.44 -31.98 4.26
CA ALA A 668 -41.89 -30.59 4.08
C ALA A 668 -40.86 -29.58 4.60
N ALA A 669 -40.30 -29.81 5.80
CA ALA A 669 -39.25 -28.97 6.36
C ALA A 669 -37.98 -28.96 5.49
N ALA A 670 -37.63 -30.11 4.90
CA ALA A 670 -36.51 -30.23 3.97
C ALA A 670 -36.75 -29.51 2.63
N GLU A 671 -37.99 -29.43 2.14
CA GLU A 671 -38.33 -28.65 0.94
C GLU A 671 -38.20 -27.15 1.19
N LEU A 672 -38.70 -26.67 2.34
CA LEU A 672 -38.52 -25.28 2.76
C LEU A 672 -37.03 -24.95 2.96
N GLY A 673 -36.24 -25.91 3.48
CA GLY A 673 -34.77 -25.81 3.52
C GLY A 673 -34.15 -25.57 2.15
N ARG A 674 -34.57 -26.29 1.11
CA ARG A 674 -34.11 -26.07 -0.29
C ARG A 674 -34.49 -24.68 -0.81
N GLN A 675 -35.67 -24.16 -0.45
CA GLN A 675 -36.05 -22.80 -0.81
C GLN A 675 -35.16 -21.75 -0.14
N ALA A 676 -34.79 -21.96 1.14
CA ALA A 676 -33.84 -21.10 1.82
C ALA A 676 -32.46 -21.09 1.15
N VAL A 677 -31.99 -22.24 0.63
CA VAL A 677 -30.75 -22.31 -0.18
C VAL A 677 -30.89 -21.49 -1.47
N ALA A 678 -32.04 -21.54 -2.14
CA ALA A 678 -32.28 -20.74 -3.34
C ALA A 678 -32.26 -19.22 -3.07
N VAL A 679 -32.80 -18.78 -1.92
CA VAL A 679 -32.70 -17.39 -1.48
C VAL A 679 -31.24 -17.01 -1.19
N LEU A 680 -30.48 -17.85 -0.48
CA LEU A 680 -29.05 -17.61 -0.21
C LEU A 680 -28.21 -17.56 -1.50
N ALA A 681 -28.60 -18.27 -2.56
CA ALA A 681 -27.99 -18.15 -3.88
C ALA A 681 -28.14 -16.72 -4.43
N GLN A 682 -29.32 -16.11 -4.27
CA GLN A 682 -29.56 -14.73 -4.70
C GLN A 682 -28.74 -13.73 -3.90
N VAL A 683 -28.61 -13.95 -2.58
CA VAL A 683 -27.77 -13.13 -1.70
C VAL A 683 -26.30 -13.21 -2.14
N ARG A 684 -25.80 -14.40 -2.47
CA ARG A 684 -24.46 -14.58 -3.02
C ARG A 684 -24.28 -13.80 -4.32
N ASP A 685 -25.19 -13.98 -5.27
CA ASP A 685 -25.05 -13.40 -6.61
C ASP A 685 -25.02 -11.86 -6.57
N VAL A 686 -25.87 -11.22 -5.77
CA VAL A 686 -25.87 -9.75 -5.66
C VAL A 686 -24.61 -9.21 -4.97
N VAL A 687 -24.08 -9.90 -3.97
CA VAL A 687 -22.84 -9.46 -3.31
C VAL A 687 -21.63 -9.62 -4.24
N VAL A 688 -21.57 -10.72 -5.00
CA VAL A 688 -20.51 -10.93 -5.99
C VAL A 688 -20.58 -9.89 -7.12
N GLU A 689 -21.79 -9.50 -7.55
CA GLU A 689 -22.00 -8.46 -8.57
C GLU A 689 -21.46 -7.10 -8.13
N HIS A 690 -21.57 -6.76 -6.84
CA HIS A 690 -21.20 -5.44 -6.29
C HIS A 690 -19.89 -5.42 -5.48
N GLU A 691 -19.08 -6.49 -5.50
CA GLU A 691 -17.84 -6.61 -4.71
C GLU A 691 -16.92 -5.39 -4.86
N GLU A 692 -16.59 -5.01 -6.10
CA GLU A 692 -15.65 -3.93 -6.38
C GLU A 692 -16.20 -2.56 -5.94
N GLU A 693 -17.50 -2.33 -6.11
CA GLU A 693 -18.17 -1.10 -5.70
C GLU A 693 -18.19 -0.94 -4.17
N LEU A 694 -18.51 -2.03 -3.46
CA LEU A 694 -18.50 -2.07 -2.00
C LEU A 694 -17.09 -1.82 -1.44
N GLY A 695 -16.05 -2.39 -2.05
CA GLY A 695 -14.66 -2.12 -1.67
C GLY A 695 -14.25 -0.67 -1.92
N LYS A 696 -14.67 -0.07 -3.04
CA LYS A 696 -14.41 1.35 -3.34
C LYS A 696 -15.10 2.29 -2.37
N LEU A 697 -16.36 2.01 -2.01
CA LEU A 697 -17.10 2.81 -1.02
C LEU A 697 -16.42 2.77 0.34
N ASP A 698 -15.96 1.59 0.75
CA ASP A 698 -15.27 1.41 2.01
C ASP A 698 -13.90 2.11 2.03
N ALA A 699 -13.13 2.04 0.94
CA ALA A 699 -11.80 2.68 0.85
C ALA A 699 -11.80 4.22 1.01
N ILE A 700 -12.96 4.89 0.95
CA ILE A 700 -13.08 6.34 1.14
C ILE A 700 -12.71 6.75 2.57
N ALA A 701 -13.13 5.94 3.56
CA ALA A 701 -12.95 6.24 4.98
C ALA A 701 -12.58 5.02 5.83
N GLY A 702 -12.56 3.82 5.25
CA GLY A 702 -12.11 2.55 5.84
C GLY A 702 -10.84 2.04 5.15
N ASP A 703 -10.68 0.72 5.14
CA ASP A 703 -9.53 0.01 4.58
C ASP A 703 -9.80 -0.64 3.21
N GLY A 704 -11.05 -0.59 2.73
CA GLY A 704 -11.43 -1.04 1.40
C GLY A 704 -11.66 -2.54 1.29
N ASP A 705 -11.76 -3.24 2.42
CA ASP A 705 -11.88 -4.69 2.48
C ASP A 705 -13.32 -5.20 2.47
N HIS A 706 -14.31 -4.30 2.66
CA HIS A 706 -15.71 -4.71 2.87
C HIS A 706 -16.27 -5.58 1.75
N GLY A 707 -16.01 -5.24 0.48
CA GLY A 707 -16.46 -6.03 -0.67
C GLY A 707 -15.90 -7.46 -0.67
N ILE A 708 -14.60 -7.60 -0.41
CA ILE A 708 -13.89 -8.88 -0.35
C ILE A 708 -14.40 -9.71 0.84
N GLY A 709 -14.55 -9.08 2.01
CA GLY A 709 -15.08 -9.71 3.22
C GLY A 709 -16.50 -10.25 3.01
N MET A 710 -17.38 -9.43 2.42
CA MET A 710 -18.76 -9.81 2.09
C MET A 710 -18.79 -10.99 1.11
N ARG A 711 -17.99 -10.95 0.03
CA ARG A 711 -17.89 -12.03 -0.95
C ARG A 711 -17.50 -13.37 -0.31
N ARG A 712 -16.43 -13.37 0.48
CA ARG A 712 -15.97 -14.58 1.18
C ARG A 712 -17.04 -15.12 2.12
N GLY A 713 -17.77 -14.23 2.79
CA GLY A 713 -18.92 -14.56 3.64
C GLY A 713 -20.05 -15.26 2.89
N VAL A 714 -20.55 -14.64 1.81
CA VAL A 714 -21.69 -15.20 1.04
C VAL A 714 -21.35 -16.52 0.35
N GLU A 715 -20.14 -16.67 -0.20
CA GLU A 715 -19.73 -17.90 -0.90
C GLU A 715 -19.63 -19.07 0.09
N ALA A 716 -19.10 -18.81 1.29
CA ALA A 716 -19.03 -19.80 2.36
C ALA A 716 -20.41 -20.16 2.90
N ALA A 717 -21.26 -19.15 3.14
CA ALA A 717 -22.62 -19.34 3.62
C ALA A 717 -23.45 -20.17 2.64
N PHE A 718 -23.36 -19.86 1.35
CA PHE A 718 -24.05 -20.61 0.30
C PHE A 718 -23.55 -22.05 0.21
N SER A 719 -22.23 -22.28 0.23
CA SER A 719 -21.67 -23.64 0.18
C SER A 719 -22.11 -24.50 1.36
N ALA A 720 -22.14 -23.93 2.57
CA ALA A 720 -22.64 -24.61 3.76
C ALA A 720 -24.16 -24.86 3.70
N ALA A 721 -24.92 -23.91 3.15
CA ALA A 721 -26.35 -24.06 2.93
C ALA A 721 -26.67 -25.17 1.91
N GLU A 722 -25.90 -25.29 0.81
CA GLU A 722 -26.04 -26.39 -0.15
C GLU A 722 -25.77 -27.75 0.50
N ALA A 723 -24.72 -27.85 1.31
CA ALA A 723 -24.41 -29.06 2.07
C ALA A 723 -25.53 -29.42 3.07
N ALA A 724 -26.24 -28.41 3.59
CA ALA A 724 -27.37 -28.56 4.50
C ALA A 724 -28.75 -28.59 3.80
N SER A 725 -28.83 -28.59 2.46
CA SER A 725 -30.08 -28.45 1.69
C SER A 725 -31.14 -29.51 1.96
N GLY A 726 -30.76 -30.65 2.54
CA GLY A 726 -31.67 -31.70 3.00
C GLY A 726 -32.25 -31.50 4.41
N THR A 727 -31.98 -30.37 5.06
CA THR A 727 -32.35 -30.08 6.46
C THR A 727 -33.41 -28.99 6.60
N SER A 728 -33.81 -28.63 7.82
CA SER A 728 -34.77 -27.54 8.05
C SER A 728 -34.20 -26.17 7.68
N VAL A 729 -35.05 -25.16 7.47
CA VAL A 729 -34.60 -23.77 7.27
C VAL A 729 -33.73 -23.30 8.43
N GLY A 730 -34.10 -23.64 9.67
CA GLY A 730 -33.31 -23.28 10.84
C GLY A 730 -31.89 -23.83 10.78
N ARG A 731 -31.71 -25.08 10.37
CA ARG A 731 -30.37 -25.69 10.23
C ARG A 731 -29.60 -25.16 9.04
N VAL A 732 -30.25 -24.94 7.90
CA VAL A 732 -29.65 -24.31 6.71
C VAL A 732 -29.09 -22.93 7.06
N LEU A 733 -29.90 -22.06 7.68
CA LEU A 733 -29.47 -20.72 8.08
C LEU A 733 -28.40 -20.75 9.18
N THR A 734 -28.52 -21.65 10.16
CA THR A 734 -27.49 -21.79 11.21
C THR A 734 -26.14 -22.21 10.61
N ALA A 735 -26.13 -23.18 9.69
CA ALA A 735 -24.92 -23.61 8.99
C ALA A 735 -24.34 -22.48 8.10
N ALA A 736 -25.22 -21.77 7.38
CA ALA A 736 -24.84 -20.64 6.54
C ALA A 736 -24.21 -19.50 7.36
N GLY A 737 -24.84 -19.08 8.47
CA GLY A 737 -24.35 -18.03 9.33
C GLY A 737 -23.05 -18.40 10.06
N ALA A 738 -22.90 -19.67 10.47
CA ALA A 738 -21.64 -20.15 11.04
C ALA A 738 -20.50 -20.10 10.00
N ALA A 739 -20.75 -20.58 8.77
CA ALA A 739 -19.77 -20.52 7.70
C ALA A 739 -19.45 -19.08 7.26
N TRP A 740 -20.43 -18.20 7.25
CA TRP A 740 -20.24 -16.77 7.01
C TRP A 740 -19.27 -16.18 8.04
N SER A 741 -19.57 -16.36 9.33
CA SER A 741 -18.74 -15.86 10.42
C SER A 741 -17.33 -16.40 10.36
N GLU A 742 -17.16 -17.65 9.90
CA GLU A 742 -15.88 -18.32 9.79
C GLU A 742 -15.00 -17.79 8.64
N ARG A 743 -15.60 -17.36 7.52
CA ARG A 743 -14.86 -17.05 6.28
C ARG A 743 -14.81 -15.58 5.90
N ALA A 744 -15.85 -14.80 6.24
CA ALA A 744 -15.90 -13.38 5.93
C ALA A 744 -14.76 -12.59 6.62
N GLY A 745 -14.46 -12.95 7.87
CA GLY A 745 -13.54 -12.18 8.73
C GLY A 745 -14.11 -10.83 9.16
N GLY A 746 -13.36 -10.12 10.04
CA GLY A 746 -13.70 -8.76 10.45
C GLY A 746 -15.03 -8.61 11.21
N THR A 747 -15.48 -7.37 11.39
CA THR A 747 -16.73 -7.04 12.10
C THR A 747 -17.96 -7.47 11.30
N SER A 748 -17.98 -7.24 9.98
CA SER A 748 -19.08 -7.65 9.10
C SER A 748 -19.32 -9.16 9.16
N GLY A 749 -18.26 -9.98 9.21
CA GLY A 749 -18.39 -11.43 9.34
C GLY A 749 -19.13 -11.86 10.61
N ALA A 750 -18.78 -11.26 11.75
CA ALA A 750 -19.44 -11.56 13.03
C ALA A 750 -20.92 -11.13 13.03
N LEU A 751 -21.21 -9.91 12.58
CA LEU A 751 -22.55 -9.33 12.58
C LEU A 751 -23.51 -10.12 11.68
N TRP A 752 -23.15 -10.33 10.41
CA TRP A 752 -23.97 -11.10 9.47
C TRP A 752 -24.12 -12.55 9.89
N GLY A 753 -23.04 -13.20 10.35
CA GLY A 753 -23.09 -14.58 10.81
C GLY A 753 -24.06 -14.76 11.99
N SER A 754 -23.98 -13.90 13.00
CA SER A 754 -24.91 -13.92 14.14
C SER A 754 -26.35 -13.62 13.74
N ALA A 755 -26.57 -12.67 12.83
CA ALA A 755 -27.91 -12.30 12.35
C ALA A 755 -28.60 -13.45 11.60
N ILE A 756 -27.87 -14.13 10.72
CA ILE A 756 -28.39 -15.29 9.96
C ILE A 756 -28.68 -16.46 10.92
N ILE A 757 -27.82 -16.70 11.90
CA ILE A 757 -28.06 -17.73 12.94
C ILE A 757 -29.32 -17.39 13.74
N ALA A 758 -29.50 -16.15 14.16
CA ALA A 758 -30.67 -15.71 14.93
C ALA A 758 -31.97 -15.88 14.13
N ALA A 759 -31.97 -15.52 12.84
CA ALA A 759 -33.10 -15.79 11.95
C ALA A 759 -33.39 -17.30 11.82
N GLY A 760 -32.34 -18.12 11.70
CA GLY A 760 -32.45 -19.58 11.69
C GLY A 760 -33.07 -20.15 12.97
N GLN A 761 -32.68 -19.63 14.13
CA GLN A 761 -33.23 -20.04 15.43
C GLN A 761 -34.70 -19.64 15.59
N ALA A 762 -35.08 -18.45 15.13
CA ALA A 762 -36.46 -17.98 15.17
C ALA A 762 -37.39 -18.85 14.30
N LEU A 763 -36.92 -19.26 13.12
CA LEU A 763 -37.67 -20.11 12.20
C LEU A 763 -37.70 -21.57 12.70
N GLY A 764 -36.55 -22.13 13.05
CA GLY A 764 -36.42 -23.51 13.54
C GLY A 764 -36.86 -24.56 12.51
N ASN A 765 -37.28 -25.73 13.00
CA ASN A 765 -37.68 -26.88 12.20
C ASN A 765 -39.21 -27.01 12.12
N LYS A 766 -39.80 -26.38 11.10
CA LYS A 766 -41.25 -26.35 10.87
C LYS A 766 -41.59 -26.84 9.46
N ALA A 767 -42.83 -27.33 9.30
CA ALA A 767 -43.36 -27.78 8.01
C ALA A 767 -44.06 -26.66 7.21
N GLY A 768 -44.06 -25.44 7.72
CA GLY A 768 -44.64 -24.21 7.15
C GLY A 768 -44.42 -23.05 8.12
N TYR A 769 -44.47 -21.81 7.63
CA TYR A 769 -44.16 -20.60 8.41
C TYR A 769 -45.31 -19.60 8.32
N SER A 770 -45.70 -19.00 9.45
CA SER A 770 -46.71 -17.94 9.45
C SER A 770 -46.10 -16.55 9.22
N GLY A 771 -46.95 -15.54 9.03
CA GLY A 771 -46.47 -14.15 8.98
C GLY A 771 -45.79 -13.71 10.29
N GLU A 772 -46.25 -14.23 11.44
CA GLU A 772 -45.61 -14.00 12.74
C GLU A 772 -44.23 -14.65 12.82
N ASP A 773 -44.01 -15.80 12.19
CA ASP A 773 -42.68 -16.41 12.08
C ASP A 773 -41.73 -15.52 11.26
N ALA A 774 -42.23 -14.89 10.19
CA ALA A 774 -41.46 -13.92 9.40
C ALA A 774 -41.12 -12.67 10.22
N ALA A 775 -42.08 -12.11 10.97
CA ALA A 775 -41.85 -10.97 11.86
C ALA A 775 -40.84 -11.30 12.96
N ALA A 776 -40.91 -12.50 13.54
CA ALA A 776 -39.95 -12.99 14.53
C ALA A 776 -38.54 -13.17 13.94
N ALA A 777 -38.42 -13.69 12.72
CA ALA A 777 -37.13 -13.85 12.03
C ALA A 777 -36.50 -12.49 11.71
N VAL A 778 -37.27 -11.52 11.20
CA VAL A 778 -36.80 -10.14 10.94
C VAL A 778 -36.35 -9.48 12.24
N THR A 779 -37.13 -9.61 13.31
CA THR A 779 -36.79 -9.03 14.62
C THR A 779 -35.52 -9.67 15.18
N GLY A 780 -35.44 -10.99 15.21
CA GLY A 780 -34.25 -11.71 15.71
C GLY A 780 -32.98 -11.42 14.90
N PHE A 781 -33.10 -11.26 13.57
CA PHE A 781 -31.98 -10.85 12.72
C PHE A 781 -31.46 -9.46 13.10
N VAL A 782 -32.38 -8.50 13.28
CA VAL A 782 -32.04 -7.10 13.58
C VAL A 782 -31.45 -6.97 14.98
N ASP A 783 -32.09 -7.60 15.96
CA ASP A 783 -31.68 -7.54 17.36
C ASP A 783 -30.26 -8.10 17.53
N ALA A 784 -29.95 -9.24 16.88
CA ALA A 784 -28.62 -9.82 16.90
C ALA A 784 -27.52 -8.87 16.41
N ILE A 785 -27.78 -8.05 15.38
CA ILE A 785 -26.83 -7.04 14.89
C ILE A 785 -26.70 -5.90 15.90
N THR A 786 -27.82 -5.37 16.40
CA THR A 786 -27.80 -4.21 17.29
C THR A 786 -27.20 -4.53 18.66
N GLU A 787 -27.47 -5.71 19.22
CA GLU A 787 -26.90 -6.14 20.50
C GLU A 787 -25.40 -6.42 20.41
N LEU A 788 -24.97 -7.06 19.32
CA LEU A 788 -23.57 -7.41 19.10
C LEU A 788 -22.72 -6.20 18.70
N GLY A 789 -23.18 -5.41 17.70
CA GLY A 789 -22.48 -4.23 17.20
C GLY A 789 -22.60 -3.00 18.10
N LYS A 790 -23.61 -2.99 18.98
CA LYS A 790 -23.97 -1.88 19.89
C LYS A 790 -24.22 -0.54 19.21
N ALA A 791 -24.35 -0.52 17.87
CA ALA A 791 -24.49 0.69 17.09
C ALA A 791 -25.91 1.25 17.21
N GLU A 792 -26.01 2.58 17.23
CA GLU A 792 -27.27 3.32 17.36
C GLU A 792 -27.62 4.02 16.03
N PRO A 793 -28.91 4.34 15.79
CA PRO A 793 -29.29 5.20 14.67
C PRO A 793 -28.47 6.50 14.65
N GLY A 794 -27.90 6.82 13.50
CA GLY A 794 -27.03 7.99 13.31
C GLY A 794 -25.54 7.69 13.40
N ASP A 795 -25.12 6.48 13.81
CA ASP A 795 -23.70 6.10 13.91
C ASP A 795 -23.02 5.94 12.55
N LYS A 796 -23.79 5.95 11.45
CA LYS A 796 -23.38 5.69 10.06
C LYS A 796 -22.84 4.27 9.91
N THR A 797 -23.72 3.30 10.07
CA THR A 797 -23.45 1.85 9.95
C THR A 797 -24.62 1.14 9.28
N MET A 798 -24.52 -0.17 9.10
CA MET A 798 -25.65 -0.97 8.59
C MET A 798 -26.95 -0.83 9.41
N VAL A 799 -26.85 -0.44 10.69
CA VAL A 799 -28.01 -0.20 11.57
C VAL A 799 -28.92 0.89 11.00
N ASP A 800 -28.37 1.87 10.29
CA ASP A 800 -29.12 2.98 9.69
C ASP A 800 -30.03 2.54 8.54
N ALA A 801 -29.76 1.41 7.89
CA ALA A 801 -30.66 0.81 6.90
C ALA A 801 -31.50 -0.34 7.50
N LEU A 802 -30.92 -1.08 8.43
CA LEU A 802 -31.51 -2.26 9.08
C LEU A 802 -32.73 -1.92 9.95
N LEU A 803 -32.67 -0.84 10.74
CA LEU A 803 -33.80 -0.45 11.58
C LEU A 803 -34.98 0.09 10.75
N PRO A 804 -34.77 0.98 9.74
CA PRO A 804 -35.84 1.34 8.82
C PRO A 804 -36.47 0.15 8.09
N PHE A 805 -35.68 -0.86 7.71
CA PHE A 805 -36.19 -2.10 7.14
C PHE A 805 -37.16 -2.81 8.10
N ARG A 806 -36.72 -3.08 9.35
CA ARG A 806 -37.56 -3.74 10.36
C ARG A 806 -38.84 -2.96 10.62
N ASP A 807 -38.71 -1.65 10.84
CA ASP A 807 -39.83 -0.81 11.24
C ASP A 807 -40.87 -0.69 10.12
N ALA A 808 -40.42 -0.59 8.85
CA ALA A 808 -41.30 -0.62 7.69
C ALA A 808 -41.98 -1.99 7.51
N PHE A 809 -41.23 -3.10 7.69
CA PHE A 809 -41.79 -4.45 7.63
C PHE A 809 -42.89 -4.65 8.67
N LEU A 810 -42.61 -4.33 9.94
CA LEU A 810 -43.57 -4.49 11.04
C LEU A 810 -44.78 -3.56 10.87
N THR A 811 -44.59 -2.33 10.38
CA THR A 811 -45.70 -1.39 10.14
C THR A 811 -46.68 -1.93 9.09
N GLU A 812 -46.19 -2.42 7.95
CA GLU A 812 -47.03 -3.00 6.91
C GLU A 812 -47.65 -4.33 7.36
N PHE A 813 -46.89 -5.16 8.08
CA PHE A 813 -47.38 -6.42 8.65
C PHE A 813 -48.53 -6.19 9.65
N ASP A 814 -48.37 -5.25 10.59
CA ASP A 814 -49.38 -4.86 11.57
C ASP A 814 -50.62 -4.23 10.91
N ALA A 815 -50.44 -3.60 9.74
CA ALA A 815 -51.53 -3.10 8.90
C ALA A 815 -52.26 -4.21 8.10
N GLY A 816 -51.81 -5.46 8.22
CA GLY A 816 -52.41 -6.64 7.56
C GLY A 816 -51.95 -6.85 6.13
N ALA A 817 -50.83 -6.26 5.70
CA ALA A 817 -50.23 -6.56 4.41
C ALA A 817 -49.68 -7.99 4.37
N PRO A 818 -49.76 -8.68 3.21
CA PRO A 818 -49.09 -9.97 3.07
C PRO A 818 -47.55 -9.79 3.11
N VAL A 819 -46.83 -10.86 3.46
CA VAL A 819 -45.38 -10.81 3.76
C VAL A 819 -44.54 -10.29 2.59
N ASP A 820 -44.92 -10.61 1.35
CA ASP A 820 -44.28 -10.13 0.12
C ASP A 820 -44.37 -8.59 -0.01
N ARG A 821 -45.57 -8.03 0.22
CA ARG A 821 -45.79 -6.57 0.24
C ARG A 821 -45.01 -5.88 1.36
N ALA A 822 -45.06 -6.45 2.57
CA ALA A 822 -44.32 -5.91 3.72
C ALA A 822 -42.81 -5.93 3.47
N LEU A 823 -42.30 -7.00 2.86
CA LEU A 823 -40.89 -7.13 2.48
C LEU A 823 -40.48 -6.13 1.39
N ALA A 824 -41.31 -5.90 0.38
CA ALA A 824 -41.04 -4.92 -0.67
C ALA A 824 -40.96 -3.49 -0.12
N ALA A 825 -41.88 -3.12 0.78
CA ALA A 825 -41.85 -1.83 1.45
C ALA A 825 -40.60 -1.69 2.35
N ALA A 826 -40.25 -2.74 3.07
CA ALA A 826 -39.06 -2.80 3.92
C ALA A 826 -37.76 -2.65 3.13
N ALA A 827 -37.61 -3.36 2.01
CA ALA A 827 -36.45 -3.27 1.14
C ALA A 827 -36.28 -1.85 0.55
N ALA A 828 -37.37 -1.23 0.09
CA ALA A 828 -37.33 0.15 -0.39
C ALA A 828 -36.94 1.15 0.71
N ALA A 829 -37.42 0.95 1.94
CA ALA A 829 -37.02 1.76 3.08
C ALA A 829 -35.52 1.60 3.40
N ALA A 830 -34.99 0.37 3.34
CA ALA A 830 -33.59 0.07 3.54
C ALA A 830 -32.69 0.75 2.50
N GLU A 831 -33.03 0.65 1.21
CA GLU A 831 -32.27 1.30 0.13
C GLU A 831 -32.23 2.81 0.27
N SER A 832 -33.38 3.44 0.55
CA SER A 832 -33.46 4.88 0.77
C SER A 832 -32.64 5.31 1.98
N ALA A 833 -32.74 4.57 3.09
CA ALA A 833 -32.00 4.89 4.31
C ALA A 833 -30.49 4.67 4.14
N ALA A 834 -30.08 3.63 3.40
CA ALA A 834 -28.70 3.39 3.05
C ALA A 834 -28.09 4.56 2.26
N ALA A 835 -28.80 5.09 1.26
CA ALA A 835 -28.36 6.28 0.53
C ALA A 835 -28.25 7.52 1.45
N ASP A 836 -29.20 7.68 2.38
CA ASP A 836 -29.24 8.82 3.29
C ASP A 836 -28.10 8.85 4.31
N THR A 837 -27.43 7.72 4.56
CA THR A 837 -26.21 7.67 5.38
C THR A 837 -25.09 8.55 4.84
N ALA A 838 -25.13 8.96 3.56
CA ALA A 838 -24.21 9.93 2.99
C ALA A 838 -24.20 11.28 3.72
N ARG A 839 -25.31 11.63 4.40
CA ARG A 839 -25.46 12.86 5.20
C ARG A 839 -24.97 12.71 6.64
N LEU A 840 -24.70 11.49 7.09
CA LEU A 840 -24.28 11.19 8.45
C LEU A 840 -22.76 11.26 8.58
N ARG A 841 -22.32 11.59 9.79
CA ARG A 841 -20.93 11.56 10.21
C ARG A 841 -20.68 10.25 10.99
N PRO A 842 -19.67 9.43 10.65
CA PRO A 842 -19.46 8.17 11.34
C PRO A 842 -19.02 8.36 12.79
N LEU A 843 -19.72 7.69 13.70
CA LEU A 843 -19.42 7.69 15.13
C LEU A 843 -18.83 6.34 15.60
N LYS A 844 -18.93 5.30 14.77
CA LYS A 844 -18.40 3.96 15.02
C LYS A 844 -17.62 3.40 13.83
N GLY A 845 -16.97 2.26 14.07
CA GLY A 845 -16.24 1.52 13.06
C GLY A 845 -14.93 2.19 12.61
N ARG A 846 -14.32 1.62 11.57
CA ARG A 846 -13.04 2.07 11.01
C ARG A 846 -13.11 3.47 10.41
N ALA A 847 -14.31 3.94 10.04
CA ALA A 847 -14.53 5.27 9.46
C ALA A 847 -14.53 6.43 10.47
N ARG A 848 -14.72 6.18 11.77
CA ARG A 848 -14.81 7.21 12.82
C ARG A 848 -13.61 8.19 12.84
N PRO A 849 -12.34 7.75 12.77
CA PRO A 849 -11.20 8.66 12.79
C PRO A 849 -11.10 9.57 11.55
N LEU A 850 -11.68 9.15 10.42
CA LEU A 850 -11.66 9.85 9.13
C LEU A 850 -13.03 10.46 8.78
N ALA A 851 -13.81 10.82 9.81
CA ALA A 851 -15.22 11.20 9.66
C ALA A 851 -15.49 12.31 8.61
N GLU A 852 -14.55 13.24 8.42
CA GLU A 852 -14.67 14.29 7.40
C GLU A 852 -14.61 13.74 5.96
N LYS A 853 -13.78 12.72 5.71
CA LYS A 853 -13.68 12.08 4.38
C LYS A 853 -14.93 11.27 4.02
N SER A 854 -15.64 10.77 5.04
CA SER A 854 -16.85 9.95 4.88
C SER A 854 -18.11 10.77 4.56
N LEU A 855 -18.11 12.09 4.81
CA LEU A 855 -19.25 12.96 4.50
C LEU A 855 -19.45 13.07 2.99
N GLY A 856 -20.69 12.89 2.54
CA GLY A 856 -21.06 12.88 1.11
C GLY A 856 -21.05 11.50 0.45
N HIS A 857 -20.63 10.45 1.17
CA HIS A 857 -20.59 9.07 0.67
C HIS A 857 -21.39 8.13 1.58
N PRO A 858 -22.21 7.21 1.03
CA PRO A 858 -23.01 6.29 1.84
C PRO A 858 -22.15 5.22 2.52
N ASP A 859 -22.66 4.65 3.61
CA ASP A 859 -22.01 3.58 4.38
C ASP A 859 -22.02 2.25 3.59
N PRO A 860 -20.88 1.58 3.41
CA PRO A 860 -20.81 0.31 2.69
C PRO A 860 -21.62 -0.81 3.37
N GLY A 861 -21.72 -0.81 4.71
CA GLY A 861 -22.56 -1.74 5.46
C GLY A 861 -24.04 -1.57 5.14
N ALA A 862 -24.55 -0.34 5.22
CA ALA A 862 -25.93 0.01 4.92
C ALA A 862 -26.28 -0.27 3.44
N VAL A 863 -25.40 0.09 2.51
CA VAL A 863 -25.58 -0.16 1.07
C VAL A 863 -25.65 -1.65 0.79
N SER A 864 -24.71 -2.45 1.33
CA SER A 864 -24.74 -3.90 1.14
C SER A 864 -26.03 -4.55 1.68
N PHE A 865 -26.53 -4.09 2.83
CA PHE A 865 -27.81 -4.56 3.37
C PHE A 865 -29.01 -4.18 2.48
N GLY A 866 -29.04 -2.94 1.95
CA GLY A 866 -30.07 -2.49 1.00
C GLY A 866 -30.10 -3.35 -0.27
N LEU A 867 -28.94 -3.56 -0.90
CA LEU A 867 -28.82 -4.40 -2.11
C LEU A 867 -29.31 -5.83 -1.88
N ILE A 868 -28.95 -6.42 -0.74
CA ILE A 868 -29.35 -7.79 -0.38
C ILE A 868 -30.88 -7.87 -0.20
N THR A 869 -31.47 -6.96 0.59
CA THR A 869 -32.92 -7.00 0.86
C THR A 869 -33.75 -6.74 -0.40
N ALA A 870 -33.31 -5.83 -1.27
CA ALA A 870 -33.94 -5.58 -2.57
C ALA A 870 -33.92 -6.82 -3.47
N ARG A 871 -32.77 -7.52 -3.54
CA ARG A 871 -32.65 -8.76 -4.32
C ARG A 871 -33.56 -9.86 -3.79
N ILE A 872 -33.63 -10.04 -2.47
CA ILE A 872 -34.52 -11.04 -1.85
C ILE A 872 -35.99 -10.72 -2.17
N SER A 873 -36.41 -9.46 -2.04
CA SER A 873 -37.77 -9.03 -2.37
C SER A 873 -38.13 -9.34 -3.83
N GLN A 874 -37.26 -8.97 -4.77
CA GLN A 874 -37.48 -9.22 -6.20
C GLN A 874 -37.58 -10.72 -6.53
N HIS A 875 -36.77 -11.55 -5.87
CA HIS A 875 -36.83 -13.00 -6.05
C HIS A 875 -38.16 -13.59 -5.58
N ILE A 876 -38.65 -13.16 -4.41
CA ILE A 876 -39.92 -13.63 -3.86
C ILE A 876 -41.10 -13.19 -4.75
N ASP A 877 -41.11 -11.93 -5.20
CA ASP A 877 -42.12 -11.43 -6.13
C ASP A 877 -42.16 -12.24 -7.44
N ALA A 878 -40.99 -12.59 -7.98
CA ALA A 878 -40.88 -13.40 -9.19
C ALA A 878 -41.41 -14.84 -9.01
N GLN A 879 -41.20 -15.45 -7.84
CA GLN A 879 -41.73 -16.78 -7.53
C GLN A 879 -43.25 -16.78 -7.41
N LEU A 880 -43.82 -15.73 -6.80
CA LEU A 880 -45.27 -15.56 -6.66
C LEU A 880 -45.97 -15.28 -7.99
N ALA A 881 -45.29 -14.63 -8.94
CA ALA A 881 -45.81 -14.37 -10.28
C ALA A 881 -45.78 -15.60 -11.22
N SER A 882 -45.12 -16.69 -10.84
CA SER A 882 -44.97 -17.89 -11.68
C SER A 882 -46.21 -18.80 -11.65
N PRO A 883 -46.68 -19.34 -12.80
CA PRO A 883 -47.89 -20.18 -12.87
C PRO A 883 -47.85 -21.49 -12.06
N ALA A 884 -46.69 -21.87 -11.53
CA ALA A 884 -46.49 -23.01 -10.63
C ALA A 884 -46.66 -22.68 -9.14
N GLY A 885 -46.93 -21.41 -8.78
CA GLY A 885 -46.85 -20.84 -7.43
C GLY A 885 -47.89 -21.25 -6.39
N ASN A 886 -48.78 -22.22 -6.66
CA ASN A 886 -49.83 -22.65 -5.71
C ASN A 886 -49.29 -23.36 -4.45
N GLY A 887 -47.97 -23.53 -4.30
CA GLY A 887 -47.33 -24.12 -3.12
C GLY A 887 -46.42 -23.18 -2.33
N VAL A 888 -46.29 -21.90 -2.72
CA VAL A 888 -45.31 -20.93 -2.16
C VAL A 888 -45.95 -19.92 -1.19
N GLN A 889 -47.26 -20.02 -0.93
CA GLN A 889 -47.97 -19.14 0.01
C GLN A 889 -47.78 -19.50 1.50
N ALA A 890 -47.04 -20.57 1.83
CA ALA A 890 -46.92 -21.12 3.18
C ALA A 890 -45.47 -21.17 3.68
#